data_AF-A0A7W4D6C3-F1
#
_entry.id   AF-A0A7W4D6C3-F1
#
_cell.length_a   1.000
_cell.length_b   1.000
_cell.length_c   1.000
_cell.angle_alpha   90.00
_cell.angle_beta   90.00
_cell.angle_gamma   90.00
#
_symmetry.space_group_name_H-M   'P 1'
#
loop_
_entity.id
_entity.type
_entity.pdbx_description
1 polymer ?
#
loop_
_entity_poly.entity_id
_entity_poly.type
_entity_poly.pdbx_seq_one_letter_code
_entity_poly.pdbx_strand_id
1 'polypeptide(L)'
;MALELPGATPQVVSDGLDVHRLVAYLRSEARTRPVVVLTVAHGRQNPYVNPGDFLADGRADVVTLTHDRVTYAFSDVVGKEASVYGGACRVYPPGTDWETDPHSIPLFLARGTREIKDLRGLLRDALRSALEPPPTPAAPPTPPTAPRSHGIPGTPSLPPTVRTRDEAAALGVFLRSSTRQRPVVVVSRATGTVEAYADVESLRSTLRGIADVAEIETPEASWAFSEAVPPMCQVYGGASRVYPIGHGWETDPYESPLRFAYGRTDRVRITRELVSDAMSMSSAGGFVADAAVERAAVQVSGTVSGVAGGRALVNVGGGLPCVIWPELVEPGVAAERLFRRGMPVRGELDPESRRLDVRGMRRRAEDAVASYEPGDTVLARVAAVDAEGCTVELYPGFTRTIAADLLTEDGKDLRLLLSEGDVVPVWFGERDQGSGEWLLSMLDAAAPEEAATAPSILDGGPPWLVAEQISEQPAAQETEALEAEAPSAVDAEAPPAVGAPEATPDVVEGLLRDQLQLVEELRRTRADLAREQDEARELRRQLREEVRRKKSRARPSVPDEVLFSTEDGQLDFEIRQHWAYTVPVGEKERYPLAAWRYGPGFFDTLGAVHGVSRTKVVEVLVQVLTGRDAELASRELHQLRSGKGGDDAPVTRNGGETCWRVSLQSNTPSARRLHYWKCADGTVEFSSVRLHDDVRP
;
A
#
# COMPACT_ATOMS: atom_id res chain seq x y z
N MET A 1 19.40 -33.39 -13.17
CA MET A 1 19.69 -33.24 -14.62
C MET A 1 20.17 -31.82 -14.81
N ALA A 2 21.21 -31.60 -15.61
CA ALA A 2 21.68 -30.25 -15.91
C ALA A 2 20.65 -29.52 -16.79
N LEU A 3 20.54 -28.20 -16.65
CA LEU A 3 19.70 -27.37 -17.51
C LEU A 3 20.10 -27.51 -19.00
N GLU A 4 19.19 -28.00 -19.83
CA GLU A 4 19.37 -28.14 -21.29
C GLU A 4 18.48 -27.13 -22.03
N LEU A 5 19.09 -26.03 -22.47
CA LEU A 5 18.45 -24.98 -23.27
C LEU A 5 19.23 -24.74 -24.58
N PRO A 6 18.55 -24.61 -25.74
CA PRO A 6 17.11 -24.78 -25.97
C PRO A 6 16.63 -26.22 -25.71
N GLY A 7 15.43 -26.36 -25.13
CA GLY A 7 14.86 -27.65 -24.70
C GLY A 7 13.56 -27.99 -25.45
N ALA A 8 13.30 -29.29 -25.64
CA ALA A 8 12.02 -29.78 -26.19
C ALA A 8 10.96 -30.06 -25.10
N THR A 9 11.38 -30.08 -23.84
CA THR A 9 10.54 -30.33 -22.66
C THR A 9 10.75 -29.24 -21.61
N PRO A 10 9.78 -29.02 -20.69
CA PRO A 10 9.96 -28.05 -19.63
C PRO A 10 11.15 -28.42 -18.75
N GLN A 11 12.04 -27.46 -18.54
CA GLN A 11 13.24 -27.61 -17.74
C GLN A 11 13.02 -27.13 -16.31
N VAL A 12 13.81 -27.68 -15.38
CA VAL A 12 13.74 -27.36 -13.97
C VAL A 12 15.08 -26.81 -13.53
N VAL A 13 15.09 -25.66 -12.86
CA VAL A 13 16.28 -25.05 -12.28
C VAL A 13 16.20 -25.19 -10.77
N SER A 14 17.19 -25.87 -10.19
CA SER A 14 17.24 -26.21 -8.75
C SER A 14 18.52 -25.77 -8.05
N ASP A 15 19.50 -25.20 -8.76
CA ASP A 15 20.75 -24.72 -8.17
C ASP A 15 21.27 -23.45 -8.85
N GLY A 16 22.26 -22.81 -8.22
CA GLY A 16 22.83 -21.55 -8.71
C GLY A 16 23.63 -21.66 -10.01
N LEU A 17 24.15 -22.84 -10.35
CA LEU A 17 24.88 -23.03 -11.61
C LEU A 17 23.90 -23.00 -12.79
N ASP A 18 22.76 -23.67 -12.64
CA ASP A 18 21.70 -23.64 -13.64
C ASP A 18 21.04 -22.25 -13.74
N VAL A 19 20.99 -21.48 -12.64
CA VAL A 19 20.59 -20.06 -12.69
C VAL A 19 21.52 -19.25 -13.60
N HIS A 20 22.83 -19.37 -13.43
CA HIS A 20 23.78 -18.63 -14.28
C HIS A 20 23.67 -19.06 -15.75
N ARG A 21 23.44 -20.35 -16.03
CA ARG A 21 23.19 -20.86 -17.38
C ARG A 21 21.91 -20.29 -17.99
N LEU A 22 20.83 -20.25 -17.21
CA LEU A 22 19.56 -19.66 -17.63
C LEU A 22 19.74 -18.19 -18.00
N VAL A 23 20.36 -17.39 -17.12
CA VAL A 23 20.55 -15.96 -17.41
C VAL A 23 21.47 -15.75 -18.60
N ALA A 24 22.57 -16.51 -18.72
CA ALA A 24 23.43 -16.45 -19.89
C ALA A 24 22.67 -16.78 -21.20
N TYR A 25 21.74 -17.72 -21.16
CA TYR A 25 20.88 -18.04 -22.28
C TYR A 25 19.86 -16.93 -22.59
N LEU A 26 19.23 -16.34 -21.56
CA LEU A 26 18.31 -15.19 -21.73
C LEU A 26 19.00 -14.01 -22.41
N ARG A 27 20.26 -13.75 -22.04
CA ARG A 27 21.13 -12.68 -22.57
C ARG A 27 21.78 -12.98 -23.91
N SER A 28 21.55 -14.16 -24.48
CA SER A 28 22.16 -14.54 -25.75
C SER A 28 21.45 -13.84 -26.91
N GLU A 29 22.15 -12.97 -27.65
CA GLU A 29 21.64 -12.38 -28.90
C GLU A 29 21.34 -13.44 -29.98
N ALA A 30 21.97 -14.61 -29.87
CA ALA A 30 21.73 -15.74 -30.78
C ALA A 30 20.46 -16.54 -30.42
N ARG A 31 19.79 -16.22 -29.30
CA ARG A 31 18.56 -16.91 -28.87
C ARG A 31 17.40 -16.49 -29.77
N THR A 32 16.79 -17.47 -30.44
CA THR A 32 15.66 -17.26 -31.35
C THR A 32 14.30 -17.65 -30.77
N ARG A 33 14.29 -18.30 -29.59
CA ARG A 33 13.06 -18.77 -28.92
C ARG A 33 12.77 -17.91 -27.68
N PRO A 34 11.52 -17.47 -27.47
CA PRO A 34 11.12 -16.90 -26.19
C PRO A 34 11.26 -17.93 -25.07
N VAL A 35 11.54 -17.45 -23.87
CA VAL A 35 11.65 -18.28 -22.67
C VAL A 35 10.54 -17.91 -21.69
N VAL A 36 9.73 -18.88 -21.31
CA VAL A 36 8.72 -18.75 -20.26
C VAL A 36 9.34 -19.19 -18.95
N VAL A 37 9.50 -18.27 -18.00
CA VAL A 37 10.03 -18.59 -16.67
C VAL A 37 8.88 -18.59 -15.67
N LEU A 38 8.70 -19.74 -15.01
CA LEU A 38 7.69 -20.00 -14.00
C LEU A 38 8.37 -20.16 -12.64
N THR A 39 7.71 -19.74 -11.57
CA THR A 39 8.20 -19.96 -10.19
C THR A 39 7.19 -20.78 -9.40
N VAL A 40 7.69 -21.54 -8.43
CA VAL A 40 6.86 -22.25 -7.45
C VAL A 40 6.59 -21.31 -6.27
N ALA A 41 5.32 -21.08 -5.92
CA ALA A 41 4.97 -20.27 -4.76
C ALA A 41 5.34 -20.97 -3.45
N HIS A 42 5.60 -20.18 -2.40
CA HIS A 42 6.00 -20.70 -1.08
C HIS A 42 5.02 -21.77 -0.57
N GLY A 43 5.55 -22.90 -0.10
CA GLY A 43 4.74 -24.03 0.40
C GLY A 43 4.09 -24.90 -0.68
N ARG A 44 4.29 -24.62 -1.98
CA ARG A 44 3.81 -25.48 -3.08
C ARG A 44 4.92 -26.35 -3.64
N GLN A 45 4.53 -27.43 -4.32
CA GLN A 45 5.46 -28.30 -5.07
C GLN A 45 5.51 -28.00 -6.57
N ASN A 46 4.49 -27.33 -7.12
CA ASN A 46 4.34 -27.06 -8.55
C ASN A 46 3.90 -25.60 -8.79
N PRO A 47 4.27 -25.00 -9.94
CA PRO A 47 3.78 -23.68 -10.35
C PRO A 47 2.26 -23.67 -10.52
N TYR A 48 1.65 -22.47 -10.53
CA TYR A 48 0.19 -22.32 -10.66
C TYR A 48 -0.36 -22.76 -12.02
N VAL A 49 0.46 -22.69 -13.06
CA VAL A 49 0.15 -23.12 -14.43
C VAL A 49 1.00 -24.32 -14.82
N ASN A 50 0.47 -25.21 -15.65
CA ASN A 50 1.21 -26.37 -16.11
C ASN A 50 2.31 -25.93 -17.11
N PRO A 51 3.60 -26.21 -16.85
CA PRO A 51 4.68 -25.83 -17.76
C PRO A 51 4.52 -26.36 -19.19
N GLY A 52 3.89 -27.53 -19.36
CA GLY A 52 3.66 -28.15 -20.67
C GLY A 52 2.75 -27.34 -21.60
N ASP A 53 1.94 -26.44 -21.06
CA ASP A 53 1.02 -25.61 -21.85
C ASP A 53 1.73 -24.58 -22.74
N PHE A 54 3.01 -24.32 -22.50
CA PHE A 54 3.74 -23.20 -23.09
C PHE A 54 4.90 -23.60 -24.01
N LEU A 55 5.03 -24.89 -24.37
CA LEU A 55 6.07 -25.36 -25.29
C LEU A 55 5.91 -24.84 -26.73
N ALA A 56 4.70 -24.41 -27.11
CA ALA A 56 4.37 -23.82 -28.42
C ALA A 56 4.93 -24.62 -29.61
N ASP A 57 4.72 -25.95 -29.61
CA ASP A 57 5.25 -26.90 -30.61
C ASP A 57 6.77 -26.84 -30.78
N GLY A 58 7.50 -26.59 -29.68
CA GLY A 58 8.97 -26.47 -29.69
C GLY A 58 9.48 -25.12 -30.17
N ARG A 59 8.62 -24.09 -30.21
CA ARG A 59 9.02 -22.71 -30.54
C ARG A 59 9.32 -21.85 -29.32
N ALA A 60 9.07 -22.35 -28.12
CA ALA A 60 9.37 -21.65 -26.87
C ALA A 60 10.05 -22.58 -25.87
N ASP A 61 10.97 -22.05 -25.08
CA ASP A 61 11.58 -22.80 -23.98
C ASP A 61 10.81 -22.49 -22.68
N VAL A 62 10.63 -23.49 -21.82
CA VAL A 62 9.88 -23.32 -20.56
C VAL A 62 10.76 -23.76 -19.41
N VAL A 63 10.90 -22.90 -18.40
CA VAL A 63 11.79 -23.12 -17.26
C VAL A 63 11.03 -22.89 -15.96
N THR A 64 11.19 -23.79 -14.99
CA THR A 64 10.58 -23.66 -13.65
C THR A 64 11.66 -23.50 -12.59
N LEU A 65 11.59 -22.40 -11.82
CA LEU A 65 12.40 -22.19 -10.62
C LEU A 65 11.69 -22.80 -9.41
N THR A 66 12.33 -23.76 -8.74
CA THR A 66 11.64 -24.68 -7.83
C THR A 66 11.44 -24.17 -6.40
N HIS A 67 12.24 -23.21 -5.95
CA HIS A 67 12.17 -22.71 -4.58
C HIS A 67 12.79 -21.31 -4.41
N ASP A 68 12.53 -20.69 -3.26
CA ASP A 68 12.89 -19.30 -2.96
C ASP A 68 14.38 -19.03 -3.14
N ARG A 69 15.27 -19.91 -2.64
CA ARG A 69 16.73 -19.74 -2.79
C ARG A 69 17.20 -19.65 -4.26
N VAL A 70 16.60 -20.41 -5.19
CA VAL A 70 16.93 -20.33 -6.63
C VAL A 70 16.35 -19.07 -7.26
N THR A 71 15.18 -18.67 -6.79
CA THR A 71 14.49 -17.44 -7.21
C THR A 71 15.28 -16.18 -6.81
N TYR A 72 15.83 -16.15 -5.59
CA TYR A 72 16.72 -15.08 -5.14
C TYR A 72 18.03 -15.07 -5.93
N ALA A 73 18.66 -16.24 -6.12
CA ALA A 73 19.86 -16.33 -6.95
C ALA A 73 19.60 -15.86 -8.39
N PHE A 74 18.43 -16.15 -8.97
CA PHE A 74 18.03 -15.63 -10.27
C PHE A 74 17.89 -14.11 -10.27
N SER A 75 17.22 -13.56 -9.26
CA SER A 75 17.03 -12.12 -9.06
C SER A 75 18.36 -11.35 -8.98
N ASP A 76 19.33 -11.91 -8.25
CA ASP A 76 20.65 -11.31 -8.07
C ASP A 76 21.45 -11.22 -9.38
N VAL A 77 21.22 -12.16 -10.31
CA VAL A 77 21.99 -12.28 -11.56
C VAL A 77 21.30 -11.57 -12.73
N VAL A 78 19.97 -11.67 -12.82
CA VAL A 78 19.18 -11.04 -13.90
C VAL A 78 18.88 -9.56 -13.63
N GLY A 79 18.84 -9.15 -12.35
CA GLY A 79 18.42 -7.83 -11.91
C GLY A 79 16.98 -7.82 -11.38
N LYS A 80 16.71 -7.01 -10.35
CA LYS A 80 15.42 -7.03 -9.61
C LYS A 80 14.22 -6.73 -10.50
N GLU A 81 14.33 -5.80 -11.43
CA GLU A 81 13.22 -5.34 -12.29
C GLU A 81 12.83 -6.37 -13.36
N ALA A 82 13.80 -7.17 -13.81
CA ALA A 82 13.62 -8.24 -14.78
C ALA A 82 13.36 -9.60 -14.13
N SER A 83 13.22 -9.68 -12.79
CA SER A 83 13.11 -10.95 -12.07
C SER A 83 11.68 -11.52 -12.03
N VAL A 84 11.58 -12.78 -11.59
CA VAL A 84 10.33 -13.51 -11.28
C VAL A 84 10.43 -14.15 -9.90
N TYR A 85 9.34 -14.18 -9.13
CA TYR A 85 9.35 -14.76 -7.77
C TYR A 85 7.97 -15.18 -7.25
N GLY A 86 7.95 -16.08 -6.26
CA GLY A 86 6.77 -16.31 -5.42
C GLY A 86 5.52 -16.81 -6.14
N GLY A 87 5.67 -17.60 -7.21
CA GLY A 87 4.55 -18.04 -8.06
C GLY A 87 4.31 -17.13 -9.28
N ALA A 88 5.03 -16.00 -9.39
CA ALA A 88 4.99 -15.16 -10.57
C ALA A 88 5.61 -15.84 -11.79
N CYS A 89 5.16 -15.39 -12.96
CA CYS A 89 5.60 -15.89 -14.25
C CYS A 89 5.96 -14.72 -15.17
N ARG A 90 6.88 -14.93 -16.11
CA ARG A 90 7.29 -13.93 -17.10
C ARG A 90 7.73 -14.60 -18.40
N VAL A 91 7.53 -13.90 -19.53
CA VAL A 91 7.97 -14.35 -20.85
C VAL A 91 9.09 -13.43 -21.32
N TYR A 92 10.25 -13.98 -21.66
CA TYR A 92 11.40 -13.24 -22.20
C TYR A 92 11.44 -13.45 -23.72
N PRO A 93 11.14 -12.43 -24.54
CA PRO A 93 11.23 -12.53 -26.00
C PRO A 93 12.68 -12.73 -26.44
N PRO A 94 12.94 -13.22 -27.66
CA PRO A 94 14.27 -13.22 -28.26
C PRO A 94 14.96 -11.85 -28.16
N GLY A 95 16.29 -11.84 -28.01
CA GLY A 95 17.06 -10.60 -27.83
C GLY A 95 17.21 -10.15 -26.38
N THR A 96 17.77 -8.95 -26.21
CA THR A 96 18.20 -8.37 -24.92
C THR A 96 17.59 -6.99 -24.66
N ASP A 97 16.66 -6.51 -25.48
CA ASP A 97 16.02 -5.18 -25.32
C ASP A 97 15.39 -5.01 -23.93
N TRP A 98 14.90 -6.11 -23.36
CA TRP A 98 14.35 -6.18 -22.01
C TRP A 98 15.35 -5.87 -20.88
N GLU A 99 16.66 -5.87 -21.15
CA GLU A 99 17.64 -5.37 -20.18
C GLU A 99 17.60 -3.85 -20.05
N THR A 100 17.32 -3.17 -21.16
CA THR A 100 17.20 -1.71 -21.20
C THR A 100 15.79 -1.23 -20.90
N ASP A 101 14.78 -2.06 -21.17
CA ASP A 101 13.39 -1.84 -20.77
C ASP A 101 12.79 -3.11 -20.11
N PRO A 102 13.01 -3.32 -18.80
CA PRO A 102 12.44 -4.45 -18.07
C PRO A 102 10.91 -4.47 -18.00
N HIS A 103 10.23 -3.39 -18.41
CA HIS A 103 8.76 -3.30 -18.46
C HIS A 103 8.18 -3.88 -19.75
N SER A 104 9.00 -4.03 -20.80
CA SER A 104 8.63 -4.72 -22.06
C SER A 104 8.25 -6.20 -21.85
N ILE A 105 8.62 -6.77 -20.69
CA ILE A 105 8.35 -8.15 -20.30
C ILE A 105 7.55 -8.20 -18.99
N PRO A 106 6.22 -8.02 -19.00
CA PRO A 106 5.42 -7.87 -17.79
C PRO A 106 5.56 -9.03 -16.79
N LEU A 107 5.55 -8.71 -15.50
CA LEU A 107 5.48 -9.71 -14.42
C LEU A 107 4.01 -10.11 -14.18
N PHE A 108 3.70 -11.39 -14.40
CA PHE A 108 2.37 -11.92 -14.13
C PHE A 108 2.32 -12.53 -12.73
N LEU A 109 1.58 -11.88 -11.83
CA LEU A 109 1.37 -12.32 -10.44
C LEU A 109 -0.01 -12.96 -10.28
N ALA A 110 -0.11 -13.98 -9.43
CA ALA A 110 -1.37 -14.52 -8.99
C ALA A 110 -1.38 -14.60 -7.46
N ARG A 111 -2.20 -13.77 -6.82
CA ARG A 111 -2.40 -13.65 -5.38
C ARG A 111 -3.68 -14.34 -4.91
N GLY A 112 -4.50 -14.88 -5.81
CA GLY A 112 -5.73 -15.60 -5.48
C GLY A 112 -6.28 -16.53 -6.57
N THR A 113 -7.31 -17.30 -6.24
CA THR A 113 -7.86 -18.39 -7.06
C THR A 113 -8.39 -17.94 -8.43
N ARG A 114 -8.93 -16.71 -8.51
CA ARG A 114 -9.42 -16.12 -9.76
C ARG A 114 -8.28 -15.73 -10.70
N GLU A 115 -7.24 -15.08 -10.17
CA GLU A 115 -6.05 -14.69 -10.92
C GLU A 115 -5.27 -15.91 -11.43
N ILE A 116 -5.24 -17.01 -10.66
CA ILE A 116 -4.66 -18.30 -11.09
C ILE A 116 -5.36 -18.83 -12.36
N LYS A 117 -6.68 -18.64 -12.49
CA LYS A 117 -7.45 -19.08 -13.65
C LYS A 117 -7.12 -18.26 -14.91
N ASP A 118 -6.89 -16.96 -14.75
CA ASP A 118 -6.63 -16.03 -15.85
C ASP A 118 -5.14 -16.00 -16.26
N LEU A 119 -4.23 -16.36 -15.35
CA LEU A 119 -2.77 -16.40 -15.55
C LEU A 119 -2.36 -17.20 -16.80
N ARG A 120 -3.03 -18.33 -17.08
CA ARG A 120 -2.76 -19.15 -18.27
C ARG A 120 -3.12 -18.45 -19.59
N GLY A 121 -4.14 -17.58 -19.57
CA GLY A 121 -4.52 -16.77 -20.74
C GLY A 121 -3.49 -15.69 -21.00
N LEU A 122 -3.16 -14.91 -19.97
CA LEU A 122 -2.19 -13.81 -20.02
C LEU A 122 -0.81 -14.28 -20.50
N LEU A 123 -0.30 -15.38 -19.97
CA LEU A 123 0.98 -15.95 -20.40
C LEU A 123 0.95 -16.44 -21.86
N ARG A 124 -0.19 -16.96 -22.34
CA ARG A 124 -0.33 -17.37 -23.75
C ARG A 124 -0.37 -16.18 -24.69
N ASP A 125 -0.99 -15.08 -24.30
CA ASP A 125 -1.03 -13.87 -25.12
C ASP A 125 0.35 -13.19 -25.17
N ALA A 126 1.05 -13.11 -24.03
CA ALA A 126 2.43 -12.63 -23.98
C ALA A 126 3.38 -13.53 -24.81
N LEU A 127 3.23 -14.85 -24.71
CA LEU A 127 4.01 -15.79 -25.52
C LEU A 127 3.71 -15.65 -27.02
N ARG A 128 2.44 -15.43 -27.39
CA ARG A 128 2.07 -15.18 -28.79
C ARG A 128 2.75 -13.93 -29.32
N SER A 129 2.70 -12.83 -28.57
CA SER A 129 3.38 -11.58 -28.92
C SER A 129 4.89 -11.76 -29.07
N ALA A 130 5.52 -12.56 -28.20
CA ALA A 130 6.95 -12.83 -28.25
C ALA A 130 7.38 -13.78 -29.39
N LEU A 131 6.42 -14.51 -29.99
CA LEU A 131 6.63 -15.38 -31.16
C LEU A 131 6.41 -14.64 -32.48
N GLU A 132 5.80 -13.46 -32.46
CA GLU A 132 5.64 -12.62 -33.65
C GLU A 132 6.97 -11.94 -34.01
N PRO A 133 7.37 -11.90 -35.30
CA PRO A 133 8.60 -11.22 -35.69
C PRO A 133 8.49 -9.71 -35.40
N PRO A 134 9.60 -9.06 -35.00
CA PRO A 134 9.59 -7.61 -34.82
C PRO A 134 9.17 -6.94 -36.14
N PRO A 135 8.39 -5.85 -36.10
CA PRO A 135 8.02 -5.12 -37.30
C PRO A 135 9.30 -4.69 -38.03
N THR A 136 9.37 -4.96 -39.33
CA THR A 136 10.52 -4.59 -40.15
C THR A 136 10.69 -3.07 -40.07
N PRO A 137 11.90 -2.54 -39.77
CA PRO A 137 12.10 -1.10 -39.75
C PRO A 137 11.80 -0.55 -41.14
N ALA A 138 10.75 0.27 -41.23
CA ALA A 138 10.43 0.99 -42.44
C ALA A 138 11.61 1.92 -42.77
N ALA A 139 12.02 1.92 -44.03
CA ALA A 139 13.06 2.80 -44.55
C ALA A 139 12.78 4.27 -44.17
N PRO A 140 13.82 5.09 -43.92
CA PRO A 140 13.63 6.47 -43.48
C PRO A 140 12.79 7.22 -44.51
N PRO A 141 11.71 7.92 -44.11
CA PRO A 141 10.87 8.62 -45.05
C PRO A 141 11.67 9.78 -45.65
N THR A 142 11.59 9.90 -46.97
CA THR A 142 12.00 11.10 -47.71
C THR A 142 11.16 12.28 -47.21
N PRO A 143 11.73 13.49 -47.05
CA PRO A 143 11.00 14.62 -46.49
C PRO A 143 9.85 15.01 -47.43
N PRO A 144 8.58 15.01 -46.96
CA PRO A 144 7.48 15.42 -47.81
C PRO A 144 7.52 16.94 -47.98
N THR A 145 7.41 17.35 -49.24
CA THR A 145 7.22 18.73 -49.66
C THR A 145 5.87 19.22 -49.12
N ALA A 146 5.90 20.31 -48.35
CA ALA A 146 4.70 20.92 -47.77
C ALA A 146 3.76 21.49 -48.84
N PRO A 147 2.44 21.28 -48.75
CA PRO A 147 1.49 22.27 -49.20
C PRO A 147 1.25 23.28 -48.07
N ARG A 148 1.43 24.56 -48.39
CA ARG A 148 1.04 25.69 -47.55
C ARG A 148 -0.45 25.98 -47.73
N SER A 149 -1.19 26.08 -46.63
CA SER A 149 -2.24 27.09 -46.41
C SER A 149 -2.65 27.06 -44.93
N HIS A 150 -2.16 28.01 -44.14
CA HIS A 150 -2.93 29.14 -43.62
C HIS A 150 -4.10 28.76 -42.70
N GLY A 151 -3.77 28.67 -41.40
CA GLY A 151 -4.65 28.91 -40.28
C GLY A 151 -3.79 29.33 -39.09
N ILE A 152 -4.07 30.49 -38.50
CA ILE A 152 -3.43 31.00 -37.28
C ILE A 152 -3.53 29.92 -36.19
N PRO A 153 -2.49 29.64 -35.36
CA PRO A 153 -2.61 28.63 -34.32
C PRO A 153 -3.61 29.11 -33.27
N GLY A 154 -4.84 28.59 -33.35
CA GLY A 154 -5.80 28.64 -32.26
C GLY A 154 -5.31 27.75 -31.12
N THR A 155 -5.68 28.09 -29.89
CA THR A 155 -5.51 27.26 -28.71
C THR A 155 -5.90 25.81 -29.03
N PRO A 156 -5.08 24.79 -28.71
CA PRO A 156 -5.45 23.40 -28.97
C PRO A 156 -6.77 23.11 -28.23
N SER A 157 -7.80 22.71 -28.97
CA SER A 157 -9.09 22.31 -28.43
C SER A 157 -9.15 20.80 -28.29
N LEU A 158 -9.68 20.29 -27.17
CA LEU A 158 -9.84 18.85 -26.96
C LEU A 158 -10.84 18.27 -27.98
N PRO A 159 -10.47 17.27 -28.80
CA PRO A 159 -11.42 16.51 -29.58
C PRO A 159 -12.24 15.59 -28.65
N PRO A 160 -13.59 15.66 -28.63
CA PRO A 160 -14.40 14.79 -27.78
C PRO A 160 -14.29 13.33 -28.22
N THR A 161 -13.96 13.09 -29.49
CA THR A 161 -13.81 11.77 -30.08
C THR A 161 -12.55 11.74 -30.94
N VAL A 162 -11.77 10.67 -30.85
CA VAL A 162 -10.47 10.50 -31.50
C VAL A 162 -10.49 9.23 -32.35
N ARG A 163 -10.37 9.40 -33.67
CA ARG A 163 -10.48 8.35 -34.69
C ARG A 163 -9.28 8.28 -35.62
N THR A 164 -8.47 9.33 -35.68
CA THR A 164 -7.33 9.42 -36.60
C THR A 164 -6.00 9.62 -35.86
N ARG A 165 -4.89 9.37 -36.56
CA ARG A 165 -3.54 9.62 -36.05
C ARG A 165 -3.32 11.10 -35.70
N ASP A 166 -3.83 12.02 -36.53
CA ASP A 166 -3.68 13.46 -36.31
C ASP A 166 -4.48 13.93 -35.08
N GLU A 167 -5.70 13.43 -34.88
CA GLU A 167 -6.50 13.71 -33.67
C GLU A 167 -5.83 13.14 -32.41
N ALA A 168 -5.22 11.96 -32.50
CA ALA A 168 -4.52 11.33 -31.39
C ALA A 168 -3.24 12.11 -31.01
N ALA A 169 -2.49 12.59 -32.00
CA ALA A 169 -1.36 13.50 -31.79
C ALA A 169 -1.81 14.83 -31.17
N ALA A 170 -2.91 15.41 -31.66
CA ALA A 170 -3.50 16.62 -31.10
C ALA A 170 -3.96 16.43 -29.64
N LEU A 171 -4.55 15.28 -29.31
CA LEU A 171 -4.91 14.92 -27.95
C LEU A 171 -3.67 14.86 -27.04
N GLY A 172 -2.58 14.20 -27.46
CA GLY A 172 -1.33 14.15 -26.70
C GLY A 172 -0.70 15.53 -26.49
N VAL A 173 -0.77 16.43 -27.49
CA VAL A 173 -0.34 17.83 -27.35
C VAL A 173 -1.23 18.59 -26.36
N PHE A 174 -2.55 18.39 -26.42
CA PHE A 174 -3.50 19.03 -25.50
C PHE A 174 -3.29 18.62 -24.04
N LEU A 175 -3.09 17.32 -23.78
CA LEU A 175 -2.88 16.80 -22.42
C LEU A 175 -1.64 17.42 -21.75
N ARG A 176 -0.59 17.64 -22.53
CA ARG A 176 0.68 18.28 -22.12
C ARG A 176 0.65 19.80 -22.27
N SER A 177 -0.52 20.41 -22.47
CA SER A 177 -0.61 21.87 -22.50
C SER A 177 -0.66 22.42 -21.08
N SER A 178 0.26 23.33 -20.74
CA SER A 178 0.23 24.08 -19.48
C SER A 178 -0.95 25.05 -19.38
N THR A 179 -1.69 25.27 -20.48
CA THR A 179 -2.88 26.14 -20.50
C THR A 179 -4.16 25.41 -20.08
N ARG A 180 -4.11 24.08 -19.90
CA ARG A 180 -5.26 23.27 -19.54
C ARG A 180 -5.72 23.58 -18.11
N GLN A 181 -7.01 23.90 -17.98
CA GLN A 181 -7.62 24.28 -16.71
C GLN A 181 -8.37 23.14 -16.01
N ARG A 182 -8.48 21.95 -16.62
CA ARG A 182 -9.27 20.83 -16.08
C ARG A 182 -8.59 19.49 -16.30
N PRO A 183 -8.79 18.51 -15.40
CA PRO A 183 -8.43 17.12 -15.69
C PRO A 183 -9.11 16.62 -16.97
N VAL A 184 -8.47 15.66 -17.65
CA VAL A 184 -9.05 15.05 -18.86
C VAL A 184 -9.19 13.55 -18.66
N VAL A 185 -10.40 13.06 -18.81
CA VAL A 185 -10.69 11.62 -18.87
C VAL A 185 -10.50 11.15 -20.30
N VAL A 186 -9.61 10.18 -20.52
CA VAL A 186 -9.44 9.53 -21.82
C VAL A 186 -9.87 8.08 -21.70
N VAL A 187 -10.81 7.69 -22.55
CA VAL A 187 -11.38 6.35 -22.61
C VAL A 187 -11.05 5.74 -23.97
N SER A 188 -10.52 4.52 -24.02
CA SER A 188 -10.36 3.79 -25.29
C SER A 188 -11.44 2.75 -25.49
N ARG A 189 -11.77 2.45 -26.76
CA ARG A 189 -12.56 1.27 -27.12
C ARG A 189 -11.67 0.04 -27.21
N ALA A 190 -12.20 -1.11 -26.78
CA ALA A 190 -11.55 -2.39 -27.00
C ALA A 190 -11.69 -2.81 -28.47
N THR A 191 -10.68 -3.51 -29.01
CA THR A 191 -10.72 -4.01 -30.39
C THR A 191 -11.96 -4.85 -30.64
N GLY A 192 -12.70 -4.55 -31.71
CA GLY A 192 -13.92 -5.26 -32.08
C GLY A 192 -15.18 -4.83 -31.31
N THR A 193 -15.11 -3.81 -30.46
CA THR A 193 -16.27 -3.25 -29.76
C THR A 193 -16.77 -1.95 -30.41
N VAL A 194 -18.08 -1.72 -30.37
CA VAL A 194 -18.72 -0.52 -30.93
C VAL A 194 -18.74 0.64 -29.92
N GLU A 195 -18.66 0.33 -28.63
CA GLU A 195 -18.70 1.29 -27.52
C GLU A 195 -17.58 0.96 -26.52
N ALA A 196 -17.09 1.97 -25.82
CA ALA A 196 -16.19 1.75 -24.70
C ALA A 196 -16.88 0.99 -23.56
N TYR A 197 -16.09 0.31 -22.73
CA TYR A 197 -16.61 -0.35 -21.53
C TYR A 197 -17.07 0.65 -20.48
N ALA A 198 -16.40 1.80 -20.36
CA ALA A 198 -16.88 2.91 -19.55
C ALA A 198 -18.08 3.61 -20.17
N ASP A 199 -18.97 4.12 -19.33
CA ASP A 199 -20.13 4.88 -19.78
C ASP A 199 -19.73 6.32 -20.11
N VAL A 200 -19.28 6.54 -21.35
CA VAL A 200 -18.77 7.85 -21.81
C VAL A 200 -19.82 8.95 -21.68
N GLU A 201 -21.08 8.65 -21.93
CA GLU A 201 -22.17 9.64 -21.82
C GLU A 201 -22.42 10.00 -20.35
N SER A 202 -22.47 9.01 -19.46
CA SER A 202 -22.54 9.25 -18.01
C SER A 202 -21.33 10.04 -17.51
N LEU A 203 -20.12 9.78 -18.02
CA LEU A 203 -18.92 10.54 -17.67
C LEU A 203 -19.04 12.01 -18.11
N ARG A 204 -19.44 12.27 -19.36
CA ARG A 204 -19.65 13.62 -19.89
C ARG A 204 -20.69 14.39 -19.07
N SER A 205 -21.80 13.74 -18.72
CA SER A 205 -22.85 14.35 -17.91
C SER A 205 -22.40 14.63 -16.48
N THR A 206 -21.74 13.66 -15.84
CA THR A 206 -21.37 13.74 -14.41
C THR A 206 -20.21 14.68 -14.16
N LEU A 207 -19.25 14.74 -15.08
CA LEU A 207 -18.02 15.53 -14.94
C LEU A 207 -18.10 16.89 -15.64
N ARG A 208 -19.29 17.28 -16.11
CA ARG A 208 -19.50 18.57 -16.75
C ARG A 208 -19.05 19.71 -15.83
N GLY A 209 -18.14 20.55 -16.33
CA GLY A 209 -17.59 21.67 -15.56
C GLY A 209 -16.40 21.31 -14.65
N ILE A 210 -16.10 20.01 -14.48
CA ILE A 210 -15.06 19.49 -13.60
C ILE A 210 -13.89 18.92 -14.42
N ALA A 211 -14.19 18.01 -15.35
CA ALA A 211 -13.20 17.37 -16.22
C ALA A 211 -13.73 17.24 -17.64
N ASP A 212 -12.83 17.34 -18.61
CA ASP A 212 -13.18 17.10 -20.01
C ASP A 212 -13.04 15.61 -20.35
N VAL A 213 -13.83 15.10 -21.29
CA VAL A 213 -13.86 13.67 -21.64
C VAL A 213 -13.56 13.48 -23.13
N ALA A 214 -12.59 12.63 -23.46
CA ALA A 214 -12.23 12.23 -24.81
C ALA A 214 -12.34 10.70 -24.97
N GLU A 215 -12.93 10.25 -26.07
CA GLU A 215 -13.05 8.82 -26.40
C GLU A 215 -12.23 8.47 -27.64
N ILE A 216 -11.31 7.51 -27.51
CA ILE A 216 -10.54 6.94 -28.61
C ILE A 216 -11.30 5.74 -29.17
N GLU A 217 -11.81 5.87 -30.39
CA GLU A 217 -12.73 4.87 -30.96
C GLU A 217 -12.06 3.78 -31.78
N THR A 218 -10.88 4.07 -32.34
CA THR A 218 -10.23 3.21 -33.33
C THR A 218 -8.90 2.67 -32.81
N PRO A 219 -8.51 1.43 -33.17
CA PRO A 219 -7.18 0.90 -32.85
C PRO A 219 -6.04 1.77 -33.37
N GLU A 220 -6.15 2.32 -34.58
CA GLU A 220 -5.12 3.18 -35.19
C GLU A 220 -4.88 4.45 -34.35
N ALA A 221 -5.94 5.14 -33.94
CA ALA A 221 -5.84 6.28 -33.04
C ALA A 221 -5.29 5.91 -31.66
N SER A 222 -5.59 4.72 -31.13
CA SER A 222 -5.05 4.26 -29.84
C SER A 222 -3.54 4.01 -29.89
N TRP A 223 -3.04 3.43 -30.99
CA TRP A 223 -1.60 3.28 -31.23
C TRP A 223 -0.93 4.64 -31.40
N ALA A 224 -1.49 5.52 -32.23
CA ALA A 224 -1.00 6.87 -32.42
C ALA A 224 -0.99 7.70 -31.12
N PHE A 225 -2.00 7.54 -30.28
CA PHE A 225 -2.05 8.19 -28.97
C PHE A 225 -0.95 7.67 -28.04
N SER A 226 -0.67 6.37 -28.09
CA SER A 226 0.40 5.76 -27.29
C SER A 226 1.79 6.30 -27.68
N GLU A 227 2.01 6.63 -28.96
CA GLU A 227 3.23 7.31 -29.41
C GLU A 227 3.25 8.81 -29.01
N ALA A 228 2.09 9.41 -28.81
CA ALA A 228 1.94 10.84 -28.55
C ALA A 228 2.10 11.22 -27.06
N VAL A 229 2.13 10.26 -26.14
CA VAL A 229 2.30 10.48 -24.69
C VAL A 229 3.54 9.75 -24.17
N PRO A 230 4.10 10.14 -23.00
CA PRO A 230 5.22 9.43 -22.41
C PRO A 230 4.92 7.93 -22.18
N PRO A 231 5.95 7.07 -22.14
CA PRO A 231 5.78 5.67 -21.77
C PRO A 231 5.00 5.52 -20.46
N MET A 232 4.21 4.46 -20.36
CA MET A 232 3.32 4.15 -19.22
C MET A 232 2.15 5.13 -19.01
N CYS A 233 2.01 6.18 -19.81
CA CYS A 233 0.91 7.15 -19.73
C CYS A 233 -0.19 6.88 -20.74
N GLN A 234 -0.09 5.84 -21.57
CA GLN A 234 -1.02 5.53 -22.66
C GLN A 234 -2.35 4.92 -22.19
N VAL A 235 -3.36 4.98 -23.07
CA VAL A 235 -4.69 4.38 -22.92
C VAL A 235 -4.98 3.52 -24.16
N TYR A 236 -5.32 2.24 -23.95
CA TYR A 236 -5.53 1.28 -25.02
C TYR A 236 -6.45 0.13 -24.62
N GLY A 237 -7.00 -0.57 -25.62
CA GLY A 237 -7.63 -1.88 -25.42
C GLY A 237 -8.87 -1.90 -24.53
N GLY A 238 -9.61 -0.79 -24.41
CA GLY A 238 -10.76 -0.69 -23.50
C GLY A 238 -10.42 -0.10 -22.12
N ALA A 239 -9.13 0.17 -21.86
CA ALA A 239 -8.71 0.85 -20.64
C ALA A 239 -9.02 2.35 -20.71
N SER A 240 -8.93 3.01 -19.55
CA SER A 240 -9.20 4.44 -19.37
C SER A 240 -8.25 5.07 -18.35
N ARG A 241 -8.02 6.38 -18.45
CA ARG A 241 -7.24 7.17 -17.48
C ARG A 241 -7.85 8.55 -17.26
N VAL A 242 -7.47 9.18 -16.15
CA VAL A 242 -7.70 10.60 -15.90
C VAL A 242 -6.35 11.30 -15.77
N TYR A 243 -6.11 12.30 -16.61
CA TYR A 243 -4.87 13.09 -16.57
C TYR A 243 -5.07 14.33 -15.69
N PRO A 244 -4.35 14.44 -14.55
CA PRO A 244 -4.43 15.60 -13.67
C PRO A 244 -3.86 16.86 -14.36
N ILE A 245 -4.20 18.05 -13.89
CA ILE A 245 -3.61 19.31 -14.40
C ILE A 245 -2.10 19.31 -14.11
N GLY A 246 -1.31 19.90 -15.02
CA GLY A 246 0.15 19.95 -14.89
C GLY A 246 0.84 18.79 -15.60
N HIS A 247 2.10 18.56 -15.24
CA HIS A 247 3.03 17.66 -15.93
C HIS A 247 3.60 16.55 -15.04
N GLY A 248 3.20 16.45 -13.76
CA GLY A 248 3.71 15.44 -12.82
C GLY A 248 3.51 14.02 -13.34
N TRP A 249 2.35 13.77 -13.93
CA TRP A 249 1.99 12.50 -14.57
C TRP A 249 2.90 12.09 -15.74
N GLU A 250 3.67 13.02 -16.35
CA GLU A 250 4.64 12.67 -17.41
C GLU A 250 5.87 11.94 -16.85
N THR A 251 6.21 12.22 -15.59
CA THR A 251 7.33 11.60 -14.87
C THR A 251 6.89 10.50 -13.90
N ASP A 252 5.69 10.63 -13.32
CA ASP A 252 5.07 9.64 -12.45
C ASP A 252 3.73 9.16 -13.04
N PRO A 253 3.72 8.05 -13.80
CA PRO A 253 2.49 7.54 -14.41
C PRO A 253 1.44 7.07 -13.39
N TYR A 254 1.79 6.92 -12.11
CA TYR A 254 0.85 6.56 -11.04
C TYR A 254 -0.02 7.73 -10.57
N GLU A 255 0.36 8.98 -10.88
CA GLU A 255 -0.53 10.14 -10.72
C GLU A 255 -1.73 10.11 -11.68
N SER A 256 -1.67 9.28 -12.73
CA SER A 256 -2.76 9.04 -13.69
C SER A 256 -2.99 7.53 -13.83
N PRO A 257 -3.58 6.84 -12.83
CA PRO A 257 -3.66 5.38 -12.84
C PRO A 257 -4.39 4.79 -14.06
N LEU A 258 -3.83 3.72 -14.65
CA LEU A 258 -4.51 2.97 -15.72
C LEU A 258 -5.67 2.16 -15.14
N ARG A 259 -6.88 2.49 -15.55
CA ARG A 259 -8.06 1.75 -15.14
C ARG A 259 -8.42 0.72 -16.22
N PHE A 260 -8.29 -0.56 -15.87
CA PHE A 260 -8.63 -1.66 -16.76
C PHE A 260 -10.12 -2.03 -16.68
N ALA A 261 -10.72 -2.23 -17.83
CA ALA A 261 -12.01 -2.86 -18.01
C ALA A 261 -11.87 -3.96 -19.05
N TYR A 262 -12.39 -5.14 -18.75
CA TYR A 262 -12.25 -6.34 -19.59
C TYR A 262 -13.56 -6.76 -20.24
N GLY A 263 -14.67 -6.08 -19.92
CA GLY A 263 -15.98 -6.34 -20.50
C GLY A 263 -17.06 -5.37 -20.03
N ARG A 264 -18.27 -5.52 -20.59
CA ARG A 264 -19.44 -4.68 -20.23
C ARG A 264 -19.83 -4.77 -18.76
N THR A 265 -19.51 -5.87 -18.07
CA THR A 265 -19.77 -6.03 -16.62
C THR A 265 -18.97 -5.04 -15.77
N ASP A 266 -17.84 -4.54 -16.28
CA ASP A 266 -17.03 -3.54 -15.58
C ASP A 266 -17.60 -2.12 -15.68
N ARG A 267 -18.61 -1.88 -16.54
CA ARG A 267 -19.09 -0.52 -16.90
C ARG A 267 -19.40 0.36 -15.70
N VAL A 268 -20.12 -0.17 -14.70
CA VAL A 268 -20.49 0.60 -13.51
C VAL A 268 -19.26 0.91 -12.66
N ARG A 269 -18.39 -0.09 -12.44
CA ARG A 269 -17.18 0.05 -11.63
C ARG A 269 -16.22 1.05 -12.27
N ILE A 270 -15.89 0.86 -13.54
CA ILE A 270 -14.92 1.69 -14.26
C ILE A 270 -15.40 3.14 -14.37
N THR A 271 -16.70 3.35 -14.62
CA THR A 271 -17.29 4.69 -14.68
C THR A 271 -17.19 5.38 -13.31
N ARG A 272 -17.47 4.67 -12.21
CA ARG A 272 -17.35 5.21 -10.86
C ARG A 272 -15.89 5.54 -10.49
N GLU A 273 -14.95 4.67 -10.84
CA GLU A 273 -13.51 4.89 -10.61
C GLU A 273 -13.03 6.16 -11.35
N LEU A 274 -13.39 6.31 -12.62
CA LEU A 274 -13.01 7.49 -13.42
C LEU A 274 -13.65 8.79 -12.90
N VAL A 275 -14.89 8.74 -12.42
CA VAL A 275 -15.53 9.89 -11.75
C VAL A 275 -14.77 10.27 -10.48
N SER A 276 -14.41 9.27 -9.66
CA SER A 276 -13.63 9.50 -8.44
C SER A 276 -12.28 10.13 -8.74
N ASP A 277 -11.53 9.56 -9.69
CA ASP A 277 -10.21 10.03 -10.10
C ASP A 277 -10.26 11.49 -10.58
N ALA A 278 -11.22 11.82 -11.47
CA ALA A 278 -11.42 13.18 -11.97
C ALA A 278 -11.72 14.20 -10.87
N MET A 279 -12.52 13.83 -9.87
CA MET A 279 -12.86 14.72 -8.75
C MET A 279 -11.68 14.91 -7.79
N SER A 280 -10.94 13.84 -7.49
CA SER A 280 -9.74 13.92 -6.65
C SER A 280 -8.67 14.80 -7.30
N MET A 281 -8.40 14.60 -8.60
CA MET A 281 -7.40 15.36 -9.34
C MET A 281 -7.79 16.82 -9.58
N SER A 282 -9.09 17.11 -9.70
CA SER A 282 -9.58 18.49 -9.73
C SER A 282 -9.34 19.22 -8.39
N SER A 283 -9.37 18.50 -7.27
CA SER A 283 -9.18 19.08 -5.94
C SER A 283 -7.71 19.28 -5.58
N ALA A 284 -6.82 18.37 -6.01
CA ALA A 284 -5.39 18.46 -5.75
C ALA A 284 -4.66 19.49 -6.63
N GLY A 285 -5.12 19.70 -7.87
CA GLY A 285 -4.46 20.56 -8.86
C GLY A 285 -4.68 22.06 -8.71
N GLY A 286 -5.23 22.55 -7.59
CA GLY A 286 -5.46 23.97 -7.38
C GLY A 286 -6.46 24.60 -8.38
N PHE A 287 -7.45 23.84 -8.83
CA PHE A 287 -8.53 24.36 -9.67
C PHE A 287 -9.28 25.47 -8.91
N VAL A 288 -8.91 26.72 -9.19
CA VAL A 288 -9.80 27.87 -9.02
C VAL A 288 -10.78 27.76 -10.18
N ALA A 289 -12.04 27.47 -9.89
CA ALA A 289 -13.10 27.44 -10.88
C ALA A 289 -13.28 28.85 -11.47
N ASP A 290 -12.46 29.22 -12.44
CA ASP A 290 -12.61 30.51 -13.09
C ASP A 290 -13.79 30.41 -14.06
N ALA A 291 -14.76 31.30 -13.82
CA ALA A 291 -16.14 31.27 -14.31
C ALA A 291 -17.01 30.10 -13.78
N ALA A 292 -17.12 30.00 -12.45
CA ALA A 292 -18.47 30.10 -11.92
C ALA A 292 -19.13 31.32 -12.59
N VAL A 293 -20.08 31.09 -13.48
CA VAL A 293 -21.15 32.07 -13.67
C VAL A 293 -21.54 32.47 -12.25
N GLU A 294 -21.46 33.75 -11.90
CA GLU A 294 -21.94 34.33 -10.65
C GLU A 294 -23.36 33.84 -10.36
N ARG A 295 -23.44 32.67 -9.75
CA ARG A 295 -24.61 32.11 -9.11
C ARG A 295 -24.09 31.80 -7.73
N ALA A 296 -24.33 32.75 -6.85
CA ALA A 296 -23.91 32.75 -5.46
C ALA A 296 -24.01 31.33 -4.89
N ALA A 297 -22.86 30.70 -4.62
CA ALA A 297 -22.82 29.49 -3.80
C ALA A 297 -23.54 29.83 -2.50
N VAL A 298 -24.72 29.24 -2.30
CA VAL A 298 -25.54 29.57 -1.13
C VAL A 298 -24.92 28.82 0.03
N GLN A 299 -24.41 29.56 1.00
CA GLN A 299 -24.03 28.99 2.29
C GLN A 299 -25.29 28.49 2.98
N VAL A 300 -25.33 27.19 3.25
CA VAL A 300 -26.48 26.54 3.87
C VAL A 300 -26.02 25.76 5.09
N SER A 301 -26.82 25.87 6.15
CA SER A 301 -26.70 25.04 7.34
C SER A 301 -27.83 24.01 7.35
N GLY A 302 -27.53 22.79 7.77
CA GLY A 302 -28.51 21.72 7.85
C GLY A 302 -28.12 20.67 8.87
N THR A 303 -28.93 19.62 8.96
CA THR A 303 -28.70 18.50 9.87
C THR A 303 -28.66 17.20 9.08
N VAL A 304 -27.67 16.36 9.35
CA VAL A 304 -27.56 15.03 8.75
C VAL A 304 -28.77 14.19 9.19
N SER A 305 -29.59 13.77 8.24
CA SER A 305 -30.75 12.90 8.49
C SER A 305 -30.36 11.42 8.54
N GLY A 306 -29.27 11.05 7.86
CA GLY A 306 -28.73 9.69 7.83
C GLY A 306 -27.70 9.51 6.71
N VAL A 307 -27.14 8.30 6.60
CA VAL A 307 -26.26 7.89 5.50
C VAL A 307 -26.97 6.82 4.68
N ALA A 308 -27.00 6.99 3.36
CA ALA A 308 -27.65 6.05 2.44
C ALA A 308 -26.84 5.95 1.14
N GLY A 309 -26.60 4.71 0.67
CA GLY A 309 -25.81 4.48 -0.55
C GLY A 309 -24.37 5.03 -0.48
N GLY A 310 -23.78 5.09 0.71
CA GLY A 310 -22.45 5.66 0.96
C GLY A 310 -22.40 7.19 0.90
N ARG A 311 -23.53 7.88 0.95
CA ARG A 311 -23.62 9.35 0.94
C ARG A 311 -24.40 9.86 2.14
N ALA A 312 -24.03 11.01 2.67
CA ALA A 312 -24.79 11.63 3.76
C ALA A 312 -25.92 12.49 3.21
N LEU A 313 -27.12 12.29 3.76
CA LEU A 313 -28.31 13.06 3.45
C LEU A 313 -28.46 14.17 4.49
N VAL A 314 -28.68 15.40 4.03
CA VAL A 314 -28.77 16.59 4.87
C VAL A 314 -30.12 17.26 4.69
N ASN A 315 -30.84 17.45 5.79
CA ASN A 315 -32.03 18.27 5.81
C ASN A 315 -31.63 19.73 6.04
N VAL A 316 -31.95 20.59 5.08
CA VAL A 316 -31.68 22.04 5.11
C VAL A 316 -32.96 22.87 5.30
N GLY A 317 -34.09 22.22 5.57
CA GLY A 317 -35.40 22.85 5.78
C GLY A 317 -36.17 23.13 4.48
N GLY A 318 -37.47 22.79 4.47
CA GLY A 318 -38.44 23.27 3.46
C GLY A 318 -38.32 22.74 2.02
N GLY A 319 -37.45 21.76 1.76
CA GLY A 319 -37.27 21.18 0.41
C GLY A 319 -36.75 19.75 0.44
N LEU A 320 -36.37 19.21 -0.74
CA LEU A 320 -35.69 17.92 -0.86
C LEU A 320 -34.43 17.86 0.05
N PRO A 321 -33.89 16.68 0.40
CA PRO A 321 -32.61 16.58 1.11
C PRO A 321 -31.43 16.92 0.19
N CYS A 322 -30.38 17.52 0.73
CA CYS A 322 -29.09 17.72 0.05
C CYS A 322 -28.21 16.49 0.27
N VAL A 323 -27.21 16.31 -0.59
CA VAL A 323 -26.31 15.14 -0.52
C VAL A 323 -24.86 15.59 -0.35
N ILE A 324 -24.17 15.04 0.65
CA ILE A 324 -22.71 15.19 0.82
C ILE A 324 -22.02 13.93 0.32
N TRP A 325 -20.95 14.12 -0.45
CA TRP A 325 -20.14 13.04 -0.98
C TRP A 325 -18.88 12.92 -0.12
N PRO A 326 -18.68 11.79 0.59
CA PRO A 326 -17.55 11.64 1.50
C PRO A 326 -16.20 11.76 0.79
N GLU A 327 -16.11 11.38 -0.48
CA GLU A 327 -14.87 11.41 -1.27
C GLU A 327 -14.34 12.84 -1.52
N LEU A 328 -15.22 13.85 -1.46
CA LEU A 328 -14.81 15.25 -1.52
C LEU A 328 -14.32 15.76 -0.17
N VAL A 329 -14.74 15.13 0.93
CA VAL A 329 -14.38 15.53 2.30
C VAL A 329 -13.10 14.87 2.75
N GLU A 330 -13.03 13.54 2.67
CA GLU A 330 -11.85 12.74 2.97
C GLU A 330 -11.87 11.46 2.11
N PRO A 331 -11.01 11.37 1.08
CA PRO A 331 -10.93 10.20 0.21
C PRO A 331 -10.65 8.91 1.00
N GLY A 332 -11.33 7.82 0.64
CA GLY A 332 -11.12 6.51 1.27
C GLY A 332 -11.80 6.32 2.63
N VAL A 333 -12.48 7.34 3.17
CA VAL A 333 -13.24 7.24 4.43
C VAL A 333 -14.73 7.10 4.13
N ALA A 334 -15.36 6.06 4.70
CA ALA A 334 -16.79 5.83 4.55
C ALA A 334 -17.63 6.95 5.17
N ALA A 335 -18.80 7.26 4.60
CA ALA A 335 -19.65 8.36 5.07
C ALA A 335 -20.08 8.18 6.54
N GLU A 336 -20.27 6.95 7.01
CA GLU A 336 -20.62 6.60 8.39
C GLU A 336 -19.52 6.99 9.40
N ARG A 337 -18.29 7.22 8.92
CA ARG A 337 -17.14 7.67 9.74
C ARG A 337 -16.95 9.18 9.73
N LEU A 338 -17.65 9.87 8.83
CA LEU A 338 -17.62 11.33 8.72
C LEU A 338 -18.88 11.95 9.31
N PHE A 339 -20.00 11.24 9.25
CA PHE A 339 -21.33 11.76 9.57
C PHE A 339 -22.09 10.83 10.50
N ARG A 340 -22.84 11.43 11.43
CA ARG A 340 -23.83 10.75 12.27
C ARG A 340 -25.17 11.45 12.16
N ARG A 341 -26.27 10.72 12.31
CA ARG A 341 -27.62 11.31 12.34
C ARG A 341 -27.70 12.38 13.42
N GLY A 342 -28.29 13.53 13.08
CA GLY A 342 -28.40 14.69 13.97
C GLY A 342 -27.19 15.62 13.97
N MET A 343 -26.09 15.28 13.27
CA MET A 343 -24.92 16.15 13.18
C MET A 343 -25.25 17.43 12.41
N PRO A 344 -24.98 18.63 12.98
CA PRO A 344 -25.10 19.88 12.24
C PRO A 344 -23.96 19.99 11.21
N VAL A 345 -24.29 20.43 10.01
CA VAL A 345 -23.33 20.66 8.93
C VAL A 345 -23.56 22.02 8.29
N ARG A 346 -22.48 22.65 7.83
CA ARG A 346 -22.48 23.93 7.12
C ARG A 346 -21.60 23.80 5.88
N GLY A 347 -22.04 24.35 4.77
CA GLY A 347 -21.31 24.22 3.51
C GLY A 347 -21.93 24.97 2.34
N GLU A 348 -21.30 24.85 1.19
CA GLU A 348 -21.74 25.47 -0.06
C GLU A 348 -22.68 24.53 -0.82
N LEU A 349 -23.92 24.99 -1.06
CA LEU A 349 -24.91 24.24 -1.83
C LEU A 349 -24.80 24.57 -3.32
N ASP A 350 -24.59 23.53 -4.13
CA ASP A 350 -24.87 23.58 -5.57
C ASP A 350 -26.39 23.40 -5.79
N PRO A 351 -27.10 24.43 -6.30
CA PRO A 351 -28.55 24.37 -6.47
C PRO A 351 -29.01 23.40 -7.57
N GLU A 352 -28.17 23.10 -8.57
CA GLU A 352 -28.53 22.21 -9.68
C GLU A 352 -28.31 20.73 -9.28
N SER A 353 -27.13 20.40 -8.75
CA SER A 353 -26.82 19.03 -8.34
C SER A 353 -27.29 18.67 -6.93
N ARG A 354 -27.78 19.66 -6.17
CA ARG A 354 -28.21 19.54 -4.76
C ARG A 354 -27.10 19.01 -3.83
N ARG A 355 -25.85 19.16 -4.27
CA ARG A 355 -24.65 18.75 -3.55
C ARG A 355 -24.27 19.81 -2.53
N LEU A 356 -24.00 19.37 -1.30
CA LEU A 356 -23.47 20.23 -0.24
C LEU A 356 -21.98 19.95 -0.05
N ASP A 357 -21.13 20.94 -0.31
CA ASP A 357 -19.69 20.88 -0.06
C ASP A 357 -19.39 21.34 1.37
N VAL A 358 -18.92 20.41 2.21
CA VAL A 358 -18.59 20.63 3.62
C VAL A 358 -17.09 20.57 3.91
N ARG A 359 -16.22 20.65 2.89
CA ARG A 359 -14.75 20.59 3.07
C ARG A 359 -14.23 21.62 4.06
N GLY A 360 -14.88 22.79 4.15
CA GLY A 360 -14.56 23.83 5.13
C GLY A 360 -14.79 23.44 6.60
N MET A 361 -15.42 22.30 6.88
CA MET A 361 -15.59 21.74 8.23
C MET A 361 -14.48 20.76 8.63
N ARG A 362 -13.56 20.40 7.71
CA ARG A 362 -12.48 19.46 8.00
C ARG A 362 -11.49 20.09 8.97
N ARG A 363 -11.22 19.39 10.08
CA ARG A 363 -10.21 19.83 11.05
C ARG A 363 -8.81 19.68 10.46
N ARG A 364 -7.89 20.55 10.90
CA ARG A 364 -6.47 20.38 10.59
C ARG A 364 -5.91 19.25 11.43
N ALA A 365 -4.94 18.53 10.87
CA ALA A 365 -4.36 17.36 11.51
C ALA A 365 -3.69 17.73 12.85
N GLU A 366 -2.96 18.83 12.89
CA GLU A 366 -2.24 19.32 14.06
C GLU A 366 -3.21 19.66 15.20
N ASP A 367 -4.30 20.36 14.88
CA ASP A 367 -5.35 20.71 15.85
C ASP A 367 -6.16 19.49 16.30
N ALA A 368 -6.22 18.44 15.47
CA ALA A 368 -6.92 17.20 15.78
C ALA A 368 -6.14 16.33 16.77
N VAL A 369 -4.82 16.20 16.59
CA VAL A 369 -3.96 15.38 17.45
C VAL A 369 -3.46 16.13 18.69
N ALA A 370 -3.61 17.45 18.75
CA ALA A 370 -3.24 18.26 19.91
C ALA A 370 -4.00 17.91 21.20
N SER A 371 -5.08 17.14 21.11
CA SER A 371 -5.82 16.64 22.28
C SER A 371 -5.16 15.46 22.99
N TYR A 372 -4.10 14.87 22.41
CA TYR A 372 -3.37 13.77 23.04
C TYR A 372 -2.28 14.29 23.97
N GLU A 373 -2.18 13.67 25.15
CA GLU A 373 -1.19 13.99 26.17
C GLU A 373 -0.10 12.89 26.25
N PRO A 374 1.16 13.26 26.58
CA PRO A 374 2.19 12.27 26.86
C PRO A 374 1.75 11.30 27.96
N GLY A 375 1.81 10.00 27.68
CA GLY A 375 1.33 8.93 28.54
C GLY A 375 0.07 8.24 28.02
N ASP A 376 -0.67 8.86 27.10
CA ASP A 376 -1.92 8.31 26.57
C ASP A 376 -1.67 7.03 25.75
N THR A 377 -2.63 6.10 25.79
CA THR A 377 -2.78 5.10 24.73
C THR A 377 -3.79 5.62 23.74
N VAL A 378 -3.45 5.65 22.44
CA VAL A 378 -4.30 6.18 21.37
C VAL A 378 -4.48 5.12 20.29
N LEU A 379 -5.56 5.25 19.51
CA LEU A 379 -5.76 4.39 18.34
C LEU A 379 -5.07 4.98 17.11
N ALA A 380 -4.37 4.13 16.37
CA ALA A 380 -3.72 4.49 15.12
C ALA A 380 -4.07 3.47 14.02
N ARG A 381 -4.15 3.94 12.77
CA ARG A 381 -4.32 3.07 11.60
C ARG A 381 -2.98 2.77 10.96
N VAL A 382 -2.67 1.52 10.71
CA VAL A 382 -1.47 1.10 9.99
C VAL A 382 -1.56 1.56 8.52
N ALA A 383 -0.67 2.43 8.10
CA ALA A 383 -0.59 2.93 6.73
C ALA A 383 0.38 2.11 5.87
N ALA A 384 1.48 1.64 6.46
CA ALA A 384 2.47 0.80 5.79
C ALA A 384 3.23 -0.04 6.82
N VAL A 385 3.70 -1.23 6.42
CA VAL A 385 4.52 -2.11 7.27
C VAL A 385 5.68 -2.65 6.45
N ASP A 386 6.89 -2.53 6.98
CA ASP A 386 8.10 -3.10 6.39
C ASP A 386 8.88 -3.92 7.44
N ALA A 387 10.12 -4.29 7.10
CA ALA A 387 10.97 -5.08 7.98
C ALA A 387 11.64 -4.25 9.10
N GLU A 388 11.71 -2.93 8.94
CA GLU A 388 12.40 -2.00 9.84
C GLU A 388 11.41 -1.32 10.81
N GLY A 389 10.11 -1.30 10.48
CA GLY A 389 9.09 -0.73 11.33
C GLY A 389 7.68 -0.72 10.71
N CYS A 390 6.84 0.16 11.24
CA CYS A 390 5.46 0.39 10.81
C CYS A 390 5.18 1.89 10.74
N THR A 391 4.53 2.33 9.67
CA THR A 391 3.97 3.68 9.58
C THR A 391 2.52 3.63 10.02
N VAL A 392 2.16 4.45 11.00
CA VAL A 392 0.80 4.58 11.52
C VAL A 392 0.26 5.99 11.32
N GLU A 393 -1.04 6.11 11.13
CA GLU A 393 -1.79 7.36 11.06
C GLU A 393 -2.55 7.58 12.37
N LEU A 394 -2.24 8.69 13.05
CA LEU A 394 -2.98 9.14 14.23
C LEU A 394 -4.21 9.98 13.83
N TYR A 395 -4.17 10.52 12.62
CA TYR A 395 -5.25 11.24 11.94
C TYR A 395 -5.03 11.16 10.42
N PRO A 396 -6.05 11.23 9.55
CA PRO A 396 -5.84 11.17 8.10
C PRO A 396 -4.83 12.21 7.57
N GLY A 397 -3.80 11.72 6.89
CA GLY A 397 -2.68 12.52 6.40
C GLY A 397 -1.64 12.89 7.46
N PHE A 398 -1.78 12.41 8.70
CA PHE A 398 -0.82 12.62 9.79
C PHE A 398 -0.19 11.28 10.22
N THR A 399 0.92 10.96 9.55
CA THR A 399 1.66 9.71 9.72
C THR A 399 2.84 9.84 10.69
N ARG A 400 3.16 8.74 11.39
CA ARG A 400 4.36 8.58 12.20
C ARG A 400 4.93 7.18 12.02
N THR A 401 6.25 7.08 12.04
CA THR A 401 6.95 5.81 11.91
C THR A 401 7.34 5.29 13.30
N ILE A 402 7.06 4.02 13.54
CA ILE A 402 7.45 3.30 14.76
C ILE A 402 8.47 2.24 14.36
N ALA A 403 9.65 2.26 14.97
CA ALA A 403 10.71 1.29 14.72
C ALA A 403 10.32 -0.11 15.23
N ALA A 404 10.85 -1.16 14.60
CA ALA A 404 10.48 -2.55 14.91
C ALA A 404 10.69 -2.97 16.37
N ASP A 405 11.69 -2.40 17.04
CA ASP A 405 12.01 -2.65 18.45
C ASP A 405 11.04 -2.00 19.45
N LEU A 406 10.22 -1.05 18.99
CA LEU A 406 9.09 -0.46 19.73
C LEU A 406 7.73 -1.11 19.37
N LEU A 407 7.75 -2.07 18.44
CA LEU A 407 6.57 -2.81 17.97
C LEU A 407 6.51 -4.24 18.50
N THR A 408 7.67 -4.92 18.58
CA THR A 408 7.75 -6.33 18.99
C THR A 408 9.04 -6.65 19.73
N GLU A 409 8.94 -7.45 20.81
CA GLU A 409 10.11 -7.88 21.60
C GLU A 409 11.01 -8.89 20.88
N ASP A 410 10.49 -9.63 19.89
CA ASP A 410 11.13 -10.85 19.38
C ASP A 410 11.72 -10.70 17.97
N GLY A 411 11.74 -9.49 17.40
CA GLY A 411 12.26 -9.24 16.04
C GLY A 411 11.56 -10.05 14.93
N LYS A 412 10.31 -10.45 15.17
CA LYS A 412 9.50 -11.18 14.19
C LYS A 412 9.12 -10.25 13.04
N ASP A 413 8.97 -10.84 11.85
CA ASP A 413 8.53 -10.11 10.67
C ASP A 413 7.15 -9.46 10.94
N LEU A 414 7.15 -8.14 11.01
CA LEU A 414 5.97 -7.33 11.35
C LEU A 414 4.85 -7.50 10.33
N ARG A 415 5.16 -7.86 9.08
CA ARG A 415 4.18 -8.10 8.02
C ARG A 415 3.31 -9.33 8.28
N LEU A 416 3.73 -10.21 9.19
CA LEU A 416 2.93 -11.34 9.65
C LEU A 416 2.00 -10.95 10.82
N LEU A 417 2.27 -9.82 11.46
CA LEU A 417 1.57 -9.36 12.66
C LEU A 417 0.62 -8.20 12.35
N LEU A 418 0.96 -7.34 11.40
CA LEU A 418 0.25 -6.12 11.04
C LEU A 418 -0.03 -6.10 9.54
N SER A 419 -1.18 -5.56 9.15
CA SER A 419 -1.55 -5.30 7.76
C SER A 419 -1.94 -3.84 7.58
N GLU A 420 -1.75 -3.31 6.36
CA GLU A 420 -2.27 -1.98 6.00
C GLU A 420 -3.77 -1.92 6.25
N GLY A 421 -4.21 -0.84 6.90
CA GLY A 421 -5.57 -0.63 7.35
C GLY A 421 -5.90 -1.18 8.74
N ASP A 422 -5.02 -1.98 9.37
CA ASP A 422 -5.23 -2.45 10.75
C ASP A 422 -5.32 -1.25 11.70
N VAL A 423 -6.24 -1.31 12.66
CA VAL A 423 -6.31 -0.35 13.76
C VAL A 423 -5.63 -0.96 14.96
N VAL A 424 -4.69 -0.24 15.57
CA VAL A 424 -3.86 -0.73 16.67
C VAL A 424 -3.75 0.30 17.79
N PRO A 425 -3.66 -0.15 19.06
CA PRO A 425 -3.33 0.74 20.17
C PRO A 425 -1.84 1.11 20.13
N VAL A 426 -1.55 2.37 20.38
CA VAL A 426 -0.19 2.93 20.40
C VAL A 426 -0.07 3.83 21.62
N TRP A 427 0.96 3.61 22.43
CA TRP A 427 1.34 4.52 23.49
C TRP A 427 1.97 5.78 22.92
N PHE A 428 1.54 6.93 23.42
CA PHE A 428 1.90 8.26 22.98
C PHE A 428 2.80 8.90 24.04
N GLY A 429 4.11 8.94 23.79
CA GLY A 429 5.13 9.40 24.73
C GLY A 429 5.43 10.89 24.64
N GLU A 430 6.46 11.34 25.37
CA GLU A 430 6.93 12.73 25.27
C GLU A 430 7.56 13.03 23.91
N ARG A 431 7.64 14.33 23.58
CA ARG A 431 8.40 14.77 22.42
C ARG A 431 9.88 14.60 22.68
N ASP A 432 10.56 14.01 21.70
CA ASP A 432 11.99 13.94 21.67
C ASP A 432 12.59 15.36 21.65
N GLN A 433 13.51 15.66 22.55
CA GLN A 433 14.09 17.01 22.70
C GLN A 433 15.01 17.40 21.52
N GLY A 434 15.50 16.43 20.75
CA GLY A 434 16.35 16.65 19.57
C GLY A 434 15.57 16.87 18.29
N SER A 435 14.64 15.97 17.97
CA SER A 435 13.83 15.98 16.74
C SER A 435 12.49 16.72 16.88
N GLY A 436 11.97 16.88 18.11
CA GLY A 436 10.65 17.44 18.37
C GLY A 436 9.48 16.50 18.05
N GLU A 437 9.76 15.27 17.65
CA GLU A 437 8.77 14.25 17.29
C GLU A 437 8.24 13.51 18.51
N TRP A 438 6.99 13.06 18.44
CA TRP A 438 6.37 12.27 19.50
C TRP A 438 6.93 10.84 19.50
N LEU A 439 7.32 10.35 20.68
CA LEU A 439 7.74 8.95 20.82
C LEU A 439 6.51 8.04 20.84
N LEU A 440 6.48 7.01 20.00
CA LEU A 440 5.35 6.09 19.89
C LEU A 440 5.80 4.65 20.14
N SER A 441 4.99 3.86 20.84
CA SER A 441 5.31 2.45 21.16
C SER A 441 4.06 1.59 21.18
N MET A 442 4.07 0.43 20.54
CA MET A 442 2.99 -0.55 20.69
C MET A 442 3.22 -1.50 21.88
N LEU A 443 4.46 -1.62 22.35
CA LEU A 443 4.81 -2.46 23.49
C LEU A 443 4.35 -1.86 24.81
N ASP A 444 4.39 -0.53 24.91
CA ASP A 444 4.00 0.22 26.10
C ASP A 444 2.51 0.61 26.09
N ALA A 445 1.78 0.26 25.02
CA ALA A 445 0.36 0.57 24.87
C ALA A 445 -0.49 -0.24 25.85
N ALA A 446 -1.44 0.44 26.49
CA ALA A 446 -2.48 -0.21 27.29
C ALA A 446 -3.48 -0.95 26.38
N ALA A 447 -4.47 -1.60 26.99
CA ALA A 447 -5.50 -2.30 26.25
C ALA A 447 -6.32 -1.33 25.37
N PRO A 448 -6.80 -1.74 24.18
CA PRO A 448 -7.60 -0.91 23.28
C PRO A 448 -8.78 -0.19 23.92
N GLU A 449 -9.41 -0.80 24.92
CA GLU A 449 -10.57 -0.26 25.64
C GLU A 449 -10.21 0.93 26.53
N GLU A 450 -8.94 1.05 26.91
CA GLU A 450 -8.37 2.15 27.70
C GLU A 450 -7.84 3.28 26.80
N ALA A 451 -7.94 3.14 25.47
CA ALA A 451 -7.43 4.13 24.53
C ALA A 451 -8.27 5.43 24.57
N ALA A 452 -7.58 6.57 24.51
CA ALA A 452 -8.20 7.87 24.37
C ALA A 452 -9.05 7.93 23.09
N THR A 453 -10.15 8.69 23.15
CA THR A 453 -11.08 8.80 22.02
C THR A 453 -10.39 9.47 20.82
N ALA A 454 -10.40 8.78 19.67
CA ALA A 454 -9.82 9.32 18.46
C ALA A 454 -10.55 10.59 17.99
N PRO A 455 -9.85 11.61 17.46
CA PRO A 455 -10.45 12.86 17.03
C PRO A 455 -11.39 12.68 15.82
N SER A 456 -12.41 13.52 15.70
CA SER A 456 -13.28 13.52 14.53
C SER A 456 -12.64 14.21 13.32
N ILE A 457 -12.93 13.75 12.10
CA ILE A 457 -12.44 14.41 10.87
C ILE A 457 -13.13 15.77 10.67
N LEU A 458 -14.45 15.78 10.86
CA LEU A 458 -15.28 16.98 10.81
C LEU A 458 -15.60 17.48 12.22
N ASP A 459 -15.76 18.80 12.36
CA ASP A 459 -16.29 19.40 13.60
C ASP A 459 -17.63 18.76 14.00
N GLY A 460 -17.70 18.15 15.20
CA GLY A 460 -18.91 17.52 15.73
C GLY A 460 -19.25 16.13 15.14
N GLY A 461 -18.39 15.61 14.26
CA GLY A 461 -18.49 14.27 13.67
C GLY A 461 -18.12 13.15 14.64
N PRO A 462 -18.33 11.88 14.25
CA PRO A 462 -17.91 10.73 15.05
C PRO A 462 -16.37 10.59 15.08
N PRO A 463 -15.81 9.83 16.04
CA PRO A 463 -14.40 9.43 16.04
C PRO A 463 -14.03 8.72 14.75
N TRP A 464 -12.89 9.08 14.15
CA TRP A 464 -12.45 8.48 12.90
C TRP A 464 -11.94 7.04 13.06
N LEU A 465 -11.54 6.67 14.29
CA LEU A 465 -11.16 5.32 14.76
C LEU A 465 -11.96 4.97 16.02
N VAL A 466 -12.32 3.69 16.18
CA VAL A 466 -13.02 3.17 17.37
C VAL A 466 -12.43 1.83 17.81
N ALA A 467 -12.40 1.56 19.11
CA ALA A 467 -11.79 0.36 19.69
C ALA A 467 -12.49 -0.93 19.25
N GLU A 468 -13.79 -0.87 18.95
CA GLU A 468 -14.53 -1.98 18.34
C GLU A 468 -13.85 -2.48 17.06
N GLN A 469 -13.15 -1.66 16.27
CA GLN A 469 -12.42 -2.16 15.09
C GLN A 469 -11.24 -3.09 15.40
N ILE A 470 -10.83 -3.18 16.68
CA ILE A 470 -9.81 -4.11 17.16
C ILE A 470 -10.44 -5.48 17.54
N SER A 471 -11.75 -5.52 17.83
CA SER A 471 -12.47 -6.71 18.32
C SER A 471 -13.69 -7.16 17.49
N GLU A 472 -14.41 -6.27 16.82
CA GLU A 472 -15.64 -6.48 16.04
C GLU A 472 -15.76 -5.51 14.83
N GLN A 473 -15.81 -6.11 13.63
CA GLN A 473 -16.80 -5.91 12.56
C GLN A 473 -17.57 -4.57 12.46
N PRO A 474 -17.88 -4.05 11.24
CA PRO A 474 -19.17 -3.42 11.06
C PRO A 474 -20.23 -4.52 11.14
N ALA A 475 -20.84 -4.67 12.32
CA ALA A 475 -22.13 -5.31 12.44
C ALA A 475 -23.06 -4.59 11.44
N ALA A 476 -23.38 -5.28 10.34
CA ALA A 476 -24.50 -4.90 9.52
C ALA A 476 -25.68 -4.89 10.48
N GLN A 477 -26.14 -3.69 10.85
CA GLN A 477 -27.37 -3.50 11.59
C GLN A 477 -28.40 -4.39 10.91
N GLU A 478 -28.89 -5.38 11.67
CA GLU A 478 -30.10 -6.11 11.36
C GLU A 478 -31.10 -5.06 10.92
N THR A 479 -31.39 -5.05 9.63
CA THR A 479 -32.50 -4.27 9.11
C THR A 479 -33.70 -5.07 9.61
N GLU A 480 -34.14 -4.73 10.82
CA GLU A 480 -35.53 -4.90 11.21
C GLU A 480 -36.33 -4.36 10.04
N ALA A 481 -36.86 -5.29 9.24
CA ALA A 481 -37.86 -5.04 8.24
C ALA A 481 -39.11 -4.56 9.00
N LEU A 482 -39.11 -3.27 9.33
CA LEU A 482 -40.34 -2.54 9.51
C LEU A 482 -41.06 -2.59 8.17
N GLU A 483 -42.12 -3.39 8.16
CA GLU A 483 -43.21 -3.37 7.19
C GLU A 483 -43.62 -1.92 6.95
N ALA A 484 -43.08 -1.31 5.89
CA ALA A 484 -43.55 -0.04 5.37
C ALA A 484 -44.47 -0.36 4.20
N GLU A 485 -45.76 -0.24 4.48
CA GLU A 485 -46.85 -0.23 3.50
C GLU A 485 -46.48 0.63 2.28
N ALA A 486 -46.66 0.06 1.09
CA ALA A 486 -46.55 0.80 -0.16
C ALA A 486 -47.62 1.92 -0.20
N PRO A 487 -47.25 3.20 -0.43
CA PRO A 487 -48.26 4.18 -0.77
C PRO A 487 -48.71 3.96 -2.22
N SER A 488 -50.03 3.89 -2.36
CA SER A 488 -50.80 3.87 -3.59
C SER A 488 -50.24 4.80 -4.67
N ALA A 489 -50.20 4.27 -5.90
CA ALA A 489 -49.95 5.02 -7.12
C ALA A 489 -50.85 6.27 -7.20
N VAL A 490 -50.23 7.38 -7.60
CA VAL A 490 -50.90 8.57 -8.11
C VAL A 490 -50.52 8.69 -9.59
N ASP A 491 -51.55 8.72 -10.43
CA ASP A 491 -51.45 8.90 -11.88
C ASP A 491 -50.70 10.19 -12.21
N ALA A 492 -49.61 10.05 -12.95
CA ALA A 492 -48.95 11.15 -13.66
C ALA A 492 -48.65 10.70 -15.09
N GLU A 493 -49.49 11.18 -16.00
CA GLU A 493 -49.44 10.96 -17.44
C GLU A 493 -48.17 11.60 -18.03
N ALA A 494 -47.32 10.82 -18.69
CA ALA A 494 -46.12 11.28 -19.40
C ALA A 494 -46.37 11.29 -20.93
N PRO A 495 -45.82 12.27 -21.69
CA PRO A 495 -46.05 12.39 -23.13
C PRO A 495 -45.24 11.36 -23.96
N PRO A 496 -45.63 11.08 -25.22
CA PRO A 496 -45.12 9.92 -25.94
C PRO A 496 -43.73 10.15 -26.51
N ALA A 497 -42.82 9.20 -26.26
CA ALA A 497 -41.52 9.09 -26.90
C ALA A 497 -41.62 8.26 -28.19
N VAL A 498 -40.96 8.73 -29.23
CA VAL A 498 -40.88 8.11 -30.56
C VAL A 498 -39.90 6.92 -30.55
N GLY A 499 -40.41 5.75 -30.93
CA GLY A 499 -39.72 4.72 -31.73
C GLY A 499 -38.40 4.12 -31.21
N ALA A 500 -38.50 3.06 -30.40
CA ALA A 500 -37.49 2.02 -30.28
C ALA A 500 -38.11 0.67 -30.70
N PRO A 501 -37.34 -0.29 -31.27
CA PRO A 501 -37.89 -1.57 -31.71
C PRO A 501 -38.44 -2.35 -30.51
N GLU A 502 -39.69 -2.81 -30.61
CA GLU A 502 -40.36 -3.56 -29.55
C GLU A 502 -39.62 -4.87 -29.26
N ALA A 503 -38.99 -4.93 -28.09
CA ALA A 503 -38.58 -6.20 -27.50
C ALA A 503 -39.86 -7.00 -27.19
N THR A 504 -39.95 -8.23 -27.69
CA THR A 504 -41.10 -9.10 -27.42
C THR A 504 -41.27 -9.30 -25.90
N PRO A 505 -42.51 -9.32 -25.36
CA PRO A 505 -42.77 -9.45 -23.93
C PRO A 505 -42.01 -10.60 -23.25
N ASP A 506 -41.87 -11.73 -23.94
CA ASP A 506 -41.15 -12.93 -23.45
C ASP A 506 -39.65 -12.70 -23.22
N VAL A 507 -39.02 -11.83 -24.03
CA VAL A 507 -37.60 -11.47 -23.88
C VAL A 507 -37.40 -10.52 -22.70
N VAL A 508 -38.33 -9.58 -22.50
CA VAL A 508 -38.32 -8.67 -21.35
C VAL A 508 -38.54 -9.46 -20.04
N GLU A 509 -39.46 -10.42 -20.04
CA GLU A 509 -39.72 -11.26 -18.87
C GLU A 509 -38.55 -12.22 -18.58
N GLY A 510 -37.90 -12.77 -19.61
CA GLY A 510 -36.67 -13.53 -19.47
C GLY A 510 -35.52 -12.71 -18.87
N LEU A 511 -35.29 -11.50 -19.38
CA LEU A 511 -34.27 -10.58 -18.86
C LEU A 511 -34.53 -10.14 -17.41
N LEU A 512 -35.79 -9.94 -17.03
CA LEU A 512 -36.17 -9.61 -15.64
C LEU A 512 -35.88 -10.79 -14.70
N ARG A 513 -36.14 -12.03 -15.11
CA ARG A 513 -35.78 -13.23 -14.31
C ARG A 513 -34.26 -13.36 -14.18
N ASP A 514 -33.52 -13.17 -15.27
CA ASP A 514 -32.07 -13.24 -15.27
C ASP A 514 -31.45 -12.14 -14.39
N GLN A 515 -31.99 -10.91 -14.45
CA GLN A 515 -31.57 -9.80 -13.60
C GLN A 515 -31.78 -10.11 -12.11
N LEU A 516 -32.95 -10.64 -11.75
CA LEU A 516 -33.25 -11.02 -10.36
C LEU A 516 -32.32 -12.15 -9.88
N GLN A 517 -32.03 -13.13 -10.74
CA GLN A 517 -31.11 -14.22 -10.42
C GLN A 517 -29.67 -13.71 -10.22
N LEU A 518 -29.19 -12.82 -11.09
CA LEU A 518 -27.86 -12.20 -10.98
C LEU A 518 -27.73 -11.32 -9.73
N VAL A 519 -28.78 -10.58 -9.36
CA VAL A 519 -28.79 -9.77 -8.13
C VAL A 519 -28.71 -10.66 -6.89
N GLU A 520 -29.44 -11.78 -6.88
CA GLU A 520 -29.39 -12.75 -5.79
C GLU A 520 -28.03 -13.46 -5.70
N GLU A 521 -27.44 -13.82 -6.84
CA GLU A 521 -26.09 -14.40 -6.91
C GLU A 521 -25.04 -13.41 -6.39
N LEU A 522 -25.12 -12.14 -6.77
CA LEU A 522 -24.22 -11.10 -6.28
C LEU A 522 -24.36 -10.86 -4.77
N ARG A 523 -25.58 -10.93 -4.23
CA ARG A 523 -25.81 -10.85 -2.77
C ARG A 523 -25.14 -12.02 -2.05
N ARG A 524 -25.28 -13.23 -2.58
CA ARG A 524 -24.63 -14.43 -2.02
C ARG A 524 -23.11 -14.33 -2.08
N THR A 525 -22.53 -13.97 -3.22
CA THR A 525 -21.08 -13.83 -3.35
C THR A 525 -20.52 -12.74 -2.43
N ARG A 526 -21.25 -11.63 -2.23
CA ARG A 526 -20.84 -10.60 -1.26
C ARG A 526 -20.89 -11.10 0.18
N ALA A 527 -21.92 -11.86 0.54
CA ALA A 527 -22.01 -12.50 1.85
C ALA A 527 -20.89 -13.53 2.06
N ASP A 528 -20.56 -14.32 1.03
CA ASP A 528 -19.44 -15.27 1.05
C ASP A 528 -18.10 -14.57 1.26
N LEU A 529 -17.84 -13.50 0.49
CA LEU A 529 -16.60 -12.73 0.62
C LEU A 529 -16.46 -12.09 2.02
N ALA A 530 -17.55 -11.56 2.57
CA ALA A 530 -17.55 -11.02 3.93
C ALA A 530 -17.22 -12.10 4.96
N ARG A 531 -17.80 -13.30 4.83
CA ARG A 531 -17.51 -14.45 5.71
C ARG A 531 -16.05 -14.88 5.64
N GLU A 532 -15.50 -15.02 4.44
CA GLU A 532 -14.09 -15.38 4.24
C GLU A 532 -13.13 -14.33 4.80
N GLN A 533 -13.47 -13.05 4.67
CA GLN A 533 -12.68 -11.95 5.25
C GLN A 533 -12.72 -11.98 6.78
N ASP A 534 -13.89 -12.24 7.37
CA ASP A 534 -14.05 -12.38 8.81
C ASP A 534 -13.30 -13.62 9.33
N GLU A 535 -13.37 -14.75 8.62
CA GLU A 535 -12.65 -15.98 8.97
C GLU A 535 -11.13 -15.77 8.91
N ALA A 536 -10.61 -15.11 7.87
CA ALA A 536 -9.19 -14.81 7.76
C ALA A 536 -8.69 -13.88 8.89
N ARG A 537 -9.51 -12.90 9.28
CA ARG A 537 -9.21 -12.02 10.42
C ARG A 537 -9.23 -12.77 11.74
N GLU A 538 -10.22 -13.63 11.93
CA GLU A 538 -10.34 -14.47 13.12
C GLU A 538 -9.17 -15.43 13.24
N LEU A 539 -8.77 -16.09 12.15
CA LEU A 539 -7.62 -17.00 12.14
C LEU A 539 -6.33 -16.27 12.51
N ARG A 540 -6.16 -15.02 12.05
CA ARG A 540 -5.03 -14.15 12.42
C ARG A 540 -5.09 -13.76 13.89
N ARG A 541 -6.27 -13.41 14.43
CA ARG A 541 -6.47 -13.12 15.86
C ARG A 541 -6.12 -14.34 16.71
N GLN A 542 -6.64 -15.51 16.36
CA GLN A 542 -6.33 -16.77 17.01
C GLN A 542 -4.83 -17.08 16.94
N LEU A 543 -4.16 -16.83 15.81
CA LEU A 543 -2.72 -16.99 15.72
C LEU A 543 -1.97 -16.02 16.65
N ARG A 544 -2.40 -14.75 16.74
CA ARG A 544 -1.84 -13.77 17.69
C ARG A 544 -2.03 -14.23 19.14
N GLU A 545 -3.23 -14.66 19.50
CA GLU A 545 -3.54 -15.19 20.84
C GLU A 545 -2.80 -16.49 21.14
N GLU A 546 -2.70 -17.39 20.17
CA GLU A 546 -1.93 -18.63 20.28
C GLU A 546 -0.45 -18.35 20.46
N VAL A 547 0.10 -17.38 19.73
CA VAL A 547 1.49 -16.94 19.89
C VAL A 547 1.68 -16.31 21.27
N ARG A 548 0.73 -15.48 21.74
CA ARG A 548 0.75 -14.89 23.09
C ARG A 548 0.65 -15.96 24.18
N ARG A 549 -0.23 -16.94 24.02
CA ARG A 549 -0.45 -18.08 24.93
C ARG A 549 0.70 -19.09 24.91
N LYS A 550 1.29 -19.34 23.75
CA LYS A 550 2.52 -20.15 23.63
C LYS A 550 3.69 -19.40 24.24
N LYS A 551 3.78 -18.07 24.11
CA LYS A 551 4.79 -17.24 24.80
C LYS A 551 4.60 -17.26 26.32
N SER A 552 3.36 -17.25 26.83
CA SER A 552 3.07 -17.40 28.26
C SER A 552 3.30 -18.81 28.82
N ARG A 553 3.23 -19.85 27.97
CA ARG A 553 3.51 -21.26 28.34
C ARG A 553 4.94 -21.72 28.08
N ALA A 554 5.65 -21.11 27.13
CA ALA A 554 7.04 -21.45 26.76
C ALA A 554 8.07 -20.61 27.53
N ARG A 555 7.67 -19.45 28.07
CA ARG A 555 8.35 -18.88 29.22
C ARG A 555 7.87 -19.67 30.46
N PRO A 556 8.74 -20.19 31.33
CA PRO A 556 8.39 -20.12 32.74
C PRO A 556 8.09 -18.64 32.98
N SER A 557 6.87 -18.29 33.42
CA SER A 557 6.73 -17.01 34.11
C SER A 557 7.67 -17.11 35.30
N VAL A 558 8.87 -16.52 35.19
CA VAL A 558 9.47 -15.95 36.38
C VAL A 558 8.51 -14.82 36.68
N PRO A 559 7.73 -14.89 37.78
CA PRO A 559 6.96 -13.72 38.19
C PRO A 559 7.93 -12.54 38.29
N ASP A 560 7.44 -11.31 38.21
CA ASP A 560 8.14 -10.13 38.74
C ASP A 560 8.47 -10.24 40.25
N GLU A 561 8.46 -11.44 40.83
CA GLU A 561 9.02 -11.71 42.13
C GLU A 561 10.52 -11.47 42.04
N VAL A 562 10.92 -10.37 42.67
CA VAL A 562 12.25 -10.12 43.17
C VAL A 562 12.73 -11.39 43.90
N LEU A 563 13.47 -12.25 43.20
CA LEU A 563 13.96 -13.54 43.72
C LEU A 563 15.17 -13.35 44.64
N PHE A 564 15.80 -12.18 44.55
CA PHE A 564 16.99 -11.80 45.31
C PHE A 564 16.71 -10.50 46.04
N SER A 565 17.14 -10.41 47.29
CA SER A 565 16.97 -9.20 48.12
C SER A 565 17.77 -7.99 47.63
N THR A 566 18.64 -8.18 46.64
CA THR A 566 19.51 -7.15 46.07
C THR A 566 19.38 -7.15 44.54
N GLU A 567 19.38 -5.96 43.95
CA GLU A 567 19.14 -5.80 42.52
C GLU A 567 20.28 -6.37 41.65
N ASP A 568 21.50 -6.37 42.18
CA ASP A 568 22.67 -7.01 41.57
C ASP A 568 22.50 -8.53 41.49
N GLY A 569 22.03 -9.19 42.56
CA GLY A 569 21.77 -10.62 42.59
C GLY A 569 20.67 -11.02 41.60
N GLN A 570 19.62 -10.19 41.50
CA GLN A 570 18.54 -10.39 40.54
C GLN A 570 19.05 -10.29 39.10
N LEU A 571 19.80 -9.24 38.77
CA LEU A 571 20.32 -9.03 37.42
C LEU A 571 21.37 -10.08 37.03
N ASP A 572 22.21 -10.52 37.99
CA ASP A 572 23.16 -11.63 37.77
C ASP A 572 22.45 -12.93 37.39
N PHE A 573 21.32 -13.22 38.05
CA PHE A 573 20.50 -14.39 37.72
C PHE A 573 19.90 -14.25 36.31
N GLU A 574 19.34 -13.09 35.98
CA GLU A 574 18.76 -12.79 34.66
C GLU A 574 19.78 -12.96 33.54
N ILE A 575 21.00 -12.43 33.70
CA ILE A 575 22.10 -12.58 32.74
C ILE A 575 22.46 -14.05 32.53
N ARG A 576 22.67 -14.79 33.63
CA ARG A 576 23.04 -16.22 33.57
C ARG A 576 21.94 -17.06 32.93
N GLN A 577 20.69 -16.79 33.28
CA GLN A 577 19.53 -17.47 32.74
C GLN A 577 19.39 -17.18 31.24
N HIS A 578 19.49 -15.91 30.83
CA HIS A 578 19.41 -15.53 29.43
C HIS A 578 20.50 -16.21 28.60
N TRP A 579 21.77 -16.12 29.01
CA TRP A 579 22.88 -16.85 28.38
C TRP A 579 22.62 -18.36 28.29
N ALA A 580 22.07 -18.95 29.36
CA ALA A 580 21.83 -20.37 29.41
C ALA A 580 20.81 -20.84 28.35
N TYR A 581 19.79 -20.03 28.07
CA TYR A 581 18.75 -20.31 27.09
C TYR A 581 19.09 -19.89 25.66
N THR A 582 19.89 -18.84 25.48
CA THR A 582 20.17 -18.29 24.14
C THR A 582 21.43 -18.85 23.50
N VAL A 583 22.40 -19.34 24.28
CA VAL A 583 23.63 -19.93 23.73
C VAL A 583 23.50 -21.46 23.71
N PRO A 584 23.49 -22.11 22.53
CA PRO A 584 23.42 -23.56 22.40
C PRO A 584 24.57 -24.24 23.17
N VAL A 585 24.31 -25.43 23.71
CA VAL A 585 25.27 -26.17 24.56
C VAL A 585 26.65 -26.31 23.89
N GLY A 586 26.69 -26.62 22.59
CA GLY A 586 27.94 -26.78 21.84
C GLY A 586 28.70 -25.48 21.54
N GLU A 587 28.07 -24.32 21.77
CA GLU A 587 28.69 -23.00 21.53
C GLU A 587 29.11 -22.31 22.84
N LYS A 588 28.77 -22.86 24.00
CA LYS A 588 29.07 -22.25 25.31
C LYS A 588 30.56 -22.10 25.60
N GLU A 589 31.38 -23.02 25.10
CA GLU A 589 32.85 -22.92 25.21
C GLU A 589 33.42 -21.79 24.34
N ARG A 590 32.77 -21.50 23.21
CA ARG A 590 33.17 -20.43 22.28
C ARG A 590 32.69 -19.06 22.77
N TYR A 591 31.53 -19.01 23.42
CA TYR A 591 30.91 -17.78 23.93
C TYR A 591 30.67 -17.85 25.46
N PRO A 592 31.73 -17.92 26.27
CA PRO A 592 31.59 -17.86 27.72
C PRO A 592 31.22 -16.44 28.17
N LEU A 593 30.56 -16.33 29.33
CA LEU A 593 30.38 -15.03 29.98
C LEU A 593 31.72 -14.57 30.57
N ALA A 594 32.22 -13.40 30.16
CA ALA A 594 33.33 -12.71 30.84
C ALA A 594 32.97 -12.43 32.30
N ALA A 595 33.95 -12.22 33.18
CA ALA A 595 33.67 -11.74 34.54
C ALA A 595 33.07 -10.32 34.48
N TRP A 596 32.11 -10.01 35.36
CA TRP A 596 31.47 -8.69 35.37
C TRP A 596 31.21 -8.13 36.76
N ARG A 597 30.98 -6.81 36.80
CA ARG A 597 30.49 -6.07 37.97
C ARG A 597 29.67 -4.85 37.54
N TYR A 598 28.96 -4.24 38.48
CA TYR A 598 28.18 -3.02 38.25
C TYR A 598 28.88 -1.81 38.85
N GLY A 599 28.92 -0.71 38.12
CA GLY A 599 29.36 0.59 38.61
C GLY A 599 28.35 1.19 39.61
N PRO A 600 28.79 2.13 40.46
CA PRO A 600 27.98 2.63 41.58
C PRO A 600 26.67 3.31 41.17
N GLY A 601 26.56 3.85 39.94
CA GLY A 601 25.36 4.50 39.44
C GLY A 601 24.56 3.66 38.43
N PHE A 602 24.93 2.40 38.20
CA PHE A 602 24.34 1.61 37.12
C PHE A 602 22.83 1.41 37.31
N PHE A 603 22.41 0.93 38.49
CA PHE A 603 21.00 0.65 38.78
C PHE A 603 20.14 1.91 38.81
N ASP A 604 20.67 3.02 39.32
CA ASP A 604 19.98 4.32 39.29
C ASP A 604 19.66 4.73 37.84
N THR A 605 20.63 4.56 36.93
CA THR A 605 20.43 4.90 35.52
C THR A 605 19.55 3.90 34.78
N LEU A 606 19.58 2.62 35.17
CA LEU A 606 18.70 1.59 34.62
C LEU A 606 17.24 1.87 34.98
N GLY A 607 16.96 2.28 36.21
CA GLY A 607 15.60 2.62 36.67
C GLY A 607 15.07 3.94 36.09
N ALA A 608 15.96 4.88 35.74
CA ALA A 608 15.57 6.20 35.24
C ALA A 608 15.29 6.25 33.72
N VAL A 609 15.69 5.22 32.96
CA VAL A 609 15.56 5.22 31.50
C VAL A 609 14.31 4.46 31.06
N HIS A 610 13.35 5.19 30.50
CA HIS A 610 12.13 4.64 29.89
C HIS A 610 12.29 4.37 28.39
N GLY A 611 11.41 3.54 27.81
CA GLY A 611 11.39 3.23 26.37
C GLY A 611 12.37 2.12 25.95
N VAL A 612 12.91 1.34 26.89
CA VAL A 612 13.65 0.10 26.63
C VAL A 612 13.27 -0.95 27.68
N SER A 613 12.96 -2.18 27.25
CA SER A 613 12.55 -3.23 28.19
C SER A 613 13.74 -3.81 28.97
N ARG A 614 13.50 -4.24 30.21
CA ARG A 614 14.54 -4.89 31.05
C ARG A 614 15.13 -6.13 30.37
N THR A 615 14.30 -6.92 29.69
CA THR A 615 14.75 -8.06 28.89
C THR A 615 15.72 -7.65 27.78
N LYS A 616 15.46 -6.53 27.09
CA LYS A 616 16.35 -6.04 26.03
C LYS A 616 17.69 -5.60 26.59
N VAL A 617 17.70 -4.97 27.76
CA VAL A 617 18.94 -4.64 28.47
C VAL A 617 19.74 -5.92 28.75
N VAL A 618 19.11 -6.93 29.37
CA VAL A 618 19.76 -8.22 29.68
C VAL A 618 20.34 -8.90 28.43
N GLU A 619 19.61 -8.90 27.31
CA GLU A 619 20.09 -9.43 26.02
C GLU A 619 21.41 -8.76 25.61
N VAL A 620 21.48 -7.43 25.69
CA VAL A 620 22.69 -6.68 25.31
C VAL A 620 23.82 -6.88 26.32
N LEU A 621 23.52 -6.97 27.62
CA LEU A 621 24.53 -7.33 28.63
C LEU A 621 25.18 -8.68 28.28
N VAL A 622 24.40 -9.69 27.90
CA VAL A 622 24.92 -10.99 27.46
C VAL A 622 25.75 -10.88 26.17
N GLN A 623 25.32 -10.06 25.20
CA GLN A 623 26.09 -9.82 23.97
C GLN A 623 27.45 -9.19 24.26
N VAL A 624 27.51 -8.22 25.18
CA VAL A 624 28.76 -7.60 25.65
C VAL A 624 29.65 -8.63 26.37
N LEU A 625 29.09 -9.40 27.30
CA LEU A 625 29.85 -10.39 28.08
C LEU A 625 30.39 -11.56 27.25
N THR A 626 29.73 -11.87 26.12
CA THR A 626 30.16 -12.89 25.17
C THR A 626 31.02 -12.33 24.03
N GLY A 627 31.20 -11.01 23.95
CA GLY A 627 31.93 -10.31 22.88
C GLY A 627 31.22 -10.26 21.53
N ARG A 628 29.94 -10.65 21.48
CA ARG A 628 29.13 -10.66 20.25
C ARG A 628 28.60 -9.28 19.87
N ASP A 629 28.65 -8.31 20.78
CA ASP A 629 28.35 -6.91 20.49
C ASP A 629 29.22 -6.35 19.34
N ALA A 630 30.46 -6.84 19.19
CA ALA A 630 31.35 -6.46 18.09
C ALA A 630 30.98 -7.10 16.73
N GLU A 631 30.25 -8.22 16.73
CA GLU A 631 29.82 -8.92 15.51
C GLU A 631 28.53 -8.31 14.91
N LEU A 632 27.80 -7.52 15.70
CA LEU A 632 26.48 -7.01 15.37
C LEU A 632 26.54 -5.54 14.95
N ALA A 633 26.38 -5.28 13.64
CA ALA A 633 26.41 -3.91 13.11
C ALA A 633 25.37 -2.98 13.77
N SER A 634 24.20 -3.50 14.14
CA SER A 634 23.14 -2.75 14.83
C SER A 634 23.55 -2.21 16.20
N ARG A 635 24.60 -2.79 16.80
CA ARG A 635 25.08 -2.41 18.12
C ARG A 635 25.96 -1.16 18.12
N GLU A 636 26.42 -0.71 16.95
CA GLU A 636 27.22 0.52 16.80
C GLU A 636 28.28 0.65 17.90
N LEU A 637 29.05 -0.42 18.10
CA LEU A 637 30.01 -0.51 19.18
C LEU A 637 31.17 0.46 18.93
N HIS A 638 31.33 1.44 19.81
CA HIS A 638 32.41 2.42 19.73
C HIS A 638 32.93 2.80 21.12
N GLN A 639 34.16 3.28 21.19
CA GLN A 639 34.68 3.88 22.42
C GLN A 639 33.89 5.15 22.75
N LEU A 640 33.49 5.30 24.01
CA LEU A 640 32.84 6.51 24.49
C LEU A 640 33.85 7.66 24.43
N ARG A 641 33.45 8.81 23.89
CA ARG A 641 34.30 10.00 23.76
C ARG A 641 33.88 11.07 24.75
N SER A 642 34.82 11.93 25.13
CA SER A 642 34.60 13.00 26.13
C SER A 642 33.66 14.12 25.67
N GLY A 643 33.32 14.16 24.38
CA GLY A 643 32.36 15.09 23.78
C GLY A 643 31.66 14.50 22.55
N LYS A 644 30.88 15.34 21.86
CA LYS A 644 30.05 14.95 20.70
C LYS A 644 30.82 14.91 19.36
N GLY A 645 32.08 15.36 19.34
CA GLY A 645 32.92 15.47 18.15
C GLY A 645 33.58 14.15 17.75
N GLY A 646 33.81 13.97 16.45
CA GLY A 646 34.51 12.80 15.89
C GLY A 646 35.95 12.64 16.38
N ASP A 647 36.58 13.76 16.73
CA ASP A 647 37.99 13.86 17.15
C ASP A 647 38.17 13.93 18.67
N ASP A 648 37.07 13.83 19.44
CA ASP A 648 37.14 13.89 20.91
C ASP A 648 37.80 12.63 21.47
N ALA A 649 38.65 12.83 22.49
CA ALA A 649 39.43 11.76 23.08
C ALA A 649 38.53 10.69 23.73
N PRO A 650 38.90 9.40 23.64
CA PRO A 650 38.21 8.34 24.37
C PRO A 650 38.20 8.61 25.88
N VAL A 651 37.09 8.28 26.52
CA VAL A 651 36.94 8.33 27.97
C VAL A 651 37.73 7.15 28.56
N THR A 652 38.87 7.46 29.17
CA THR A 652 39.75 6.50 29.83
C THR A 652 39.89 6.81 31.31
N ARG A 653 40.06 5.78 32.16
CA ARG A 653 40.37 5.95 33.59
C ARG A 653 41.78 5.48 33.94
N ASN A 654 42.25 5.85 35.13
CA ASN A 654 43.59 5.49 35.63
C ASN A 654 43.81 3.97 35.52
N GLY A 655 44.83 3.55 34.77
CA GLY A 655 45.10 2.14 34.47
C GLY A 655 44.93 1.75 32.99
N GLY A 656 44.52 2.68 32.11
CA GLY A 656 44.40 2.44 30.66
C GLY A 656 43.08 1.80 30.24
N GLU A 657 42.12 1.71 31.15
CA GLU A 657 40.80 1.14 30.92
C GLU A 657 39.95 2.13 30.14
N THR A 658 39.28 1.64 29.10
CA THR A 658 38.50 2.48 28.17
C THR A 658 37.01 2.21 28.33
N CYS A 659 36.22 3.29 28.33
CA CYS A 659 34.77 3.18 28.33
C CYS A 659 34.26 2.96 26.91
N TRP A 660 33.32 2.04 26.77
CA TRP A 660 32.67 1.64 25.53
C TRP A 660 31.20 1.97 25.60
N ARG A 661 30.63 2.24 24.42
CA ARG A 661 29.22 2.53 24.24
C ARG A 661 28.64 1.57 23.21
N VAL A 662 27.49 1.00 23.53
CA VAL A 662 26.76 0.08 22.66
C VAL A 662 25.27 0.44 22.59
N SER A 663 24.67 0.32 21.42
CA SER A 663 23.24 0.55 21.20
C SER A 663 22.37 -0.53 21.83
N LEU A 664 21.39 -0.12 22.63
CA LEU A 664 20.28 -0.99 23.04
C LEU A 664 19.23 -1.09 21.92
N GLN A 665 19.05 0.00 21.18
CA GLN A 665 18.08 0.21 20.09
C GLN A 665 18.76 0.89 18.90
N SER A 666 18.28 0.61 17.69
CA SER A 666 18.83 1.14 16.43
C SER A 666 17.72 1.87 15.66
N ASN A 667 18.07 2.86 14.84
CA ASN A 667 17.12 3.62 14.02
C ASN A 667 15.94 4.25 14.79
N THR A 668 16.16 4.56 16.08
CA THR A 668 15.14 5.15 16.97
C THR A 668 15.59 6.55 17.43
N PRO A 669 14.73 7.58 17.35
CA PRO A 669 15.01 8.89 17.93
C PRO A 669 15.38 8.77 19.42
N SER A 670 16.46 9.43 19.85
CA SER A 670 16.99 9.30 21.22
C SER A 670 17.27 7.84 21.64
N ALA A 671 17.87 7.05 20.77
CA ALA A 671 18.24 5.66 21.04
C ALA A 671 18.98 5.49 22.38
N ARG A 672 18.60 4.48 23.16
CA ARG A 672 19.22 4.17 24.45
C ARG A 672 20.54 3.42 24.22
N ARG A 673 21.54 3.76 25.02
CA ARG A 673 22.90 3.24 24.95
C ARG A 673 23.28 2.66 26.32
N LEU A 674 24.01 1.55 26.29
CA LEU A 674 24.69 0.99 27.45
C LEU A 674 26.14 1.44 27.42
N HIS A 675 26.64 1.95 28.55
CA HIS A 675 28.03 2.28 28.77
C HIS A 675 28.68 1.24 29.67
N TYR A 676 29.86 0.78 29.29
CA TYR A 676 30.60 -0.20 30.06
C TYR A 676 32.12 0.00 29.94
N TRP A 677 32.86 -0.38 30.97
CA TRP A 677 34.32 -0.36 30.96
C TRP A 677 34.86 -1.75 30.65
N LYS A 678 35.87 -1.82 29.78
CA LYS A 678 36.72 -3.01 29.65
C LYS A 678 37.91 -2.83 30.59
N CYS A 679 37.93 -3.59 31.68
CA CYS A 679 38.97 -3.53 32.69
C CYS A 679 40.26 -4.23 32.21
N ALA A 680 41.40 -3.86 32.80
CA ALA A 680 42.71 -4.39 32.39
C ALA A 680 42.87 -5.89 32.66
N ASP A 681 42.09 -6.43 33.60
CA ASP A 681 42.02 -7.85 33.96
C ASP A 681 41.04 -8.67 33.08
N GLY A 682 40.38 -8.03 32.11
CA GLY A 682 39.38 -8.65 31.26
C GLY A 682 37.95 -8.64 31.85
N THR A 683 37.75 -8.07 33.03
CA THR A 683 36.42 -7.88 33.62
C THR A 683 35.64 -6.79 32.89
N VAL A 684 34.34 -6.97 32.70
CA VAL A 684 33.41 -5.93 32.20
C VAL A 684 32.75 -5.23 33.38
N GLU A 685 32.85 -3.91 33.45
CA GLU A 685 32.11 -3.12 34.44
C GLU A 685 30.98 -2.34 33.75
N PHE A 686 29.74 -2.72 34.00
CA PHE A 686 28.57 -2.01 33.48
C PHE A 686 28.39 -0.70 34.22
N SER A 687 28.45 0.43 33.50
CA SER A 687 28.59 1.75 34.08
C SER A 687 27.26 2.49 34.15
N SER A 688 26.54 2.59 33.03
CA SER A 688 25.22 3.23 32.98
C SER A 688 24.38 2.85 31.76
N VAL A 689 23.07 3.06 31.85
CA VAL A 689 22.13 3.06 30.71
C VAL A 689 21.62 4.47 30.50
N ARG A 690 21.78 5.02 29.29
CA ARG A 690 21.53 6.45 29.02
C ARG A 690 20.99 6.69 27.61
N LEU A 691 20.53 7.91 27.35
CA LEU A 691 20.23 8.37 25.99
C LEU A 691 21.53 8.57 25.19
N HIS A 692 21.45 8.44 23.86
CA HIS A 692 22.59 8.61 22.94
C HIS A 692 23.43 9.87 23.19
N ASP A 693 22.80 10.98 23.56
CA ASP A 693 23.43 12.28 23.72
C ASP A 693 24.15 12.49 25.06
N ASP A 694 23.88 11.64 26.05
CA ASP A 694 24.53 11.70 27.35
C ASP A 694 25.82 10.90 27.31
N VAL A 695 26.96 11.60 27.34
CA VAL A 695 28.30 11.00 27.24
C VAL A 695 28.93 10.70 28.61
N ARG A 696 28.15 10.76 29.70
CA ARG A 696 28.65 10.43 31.03
C ARG A 696 28.73 8.90 31.19
N PRO A 697 29.90 8.35 31.56
CA PRO A 697 30.01 6.93 31.85
C PRO A 697 29.10 6.52 33.01
#